data_AF-A0AAV9PX49-F1
#
_entry.id   AF-A0AAV9PX49-F1
#
_cell.length_a   1.000
_cell.length_b   1.000
_cell.length_c   1.000
_cell.angle_alpha   90.00
_cell.angle_beta   90.00
_cell.angle_gamma   90.00
#
_symmetry.space_group_name_H-M   'P 1'
#
loop_
_entity.id
_entity.type
_entity.pdbx_description
1 polymer ?
#
loop_
_entity_poly.entity_id
_entity_poly.type
_entity_poly.pdbx_seq_one_letter_code
_entity_poly.pdbx_strand_id
1 'polypeptide(L)'
;MRDQNAYNNARPSPRAATQEPRDGSVGDMLEASASNEPEIQPPASVRPALQASPSSTDLSQHRNVLVHTLVQSETGITIHGPASAFHVPPSLRAATSLPSIPADSPVSVRSQQQTNDNARRELFAYSALEFQKEYTYMAERKIDLDGLDWETADHLFQLHWNHHHLGFLLTYRPAIMHSLATGGPHCNKLLLNAIYYTAALQSSRPNMRDDPAHPEYLGTKFFHRVQSLLASELQTSSTATIAALVSMGSSCVSNGRQTIGWLYAGIAYQMVVDLGLHVDPEKVQMSSLVPSQPPVPMTAVDLEIQRRYTWGAYINDRFQSLYFGRPPSLRMIEGVETSQTLLDDYEELEIWKPYVDPASSEPVPNFVPQPARAVSTFQALVKLAEITDQIIERFYTPKSARMSTEAAHCEVLRLQQRLDLWAEELPVHLRYEPGQLPVPPPIRFNLHTTFSLLHILLHRPFLREGHLEALSADESTRQSICVSAAMRICNLAKIYRETFTLRRATYLFSYAVFSAAAVLPMHSSPDSDPTQRMEIVVFFWNALKELQNGANFGLRKPIRIIGGMFERAGIDLSALPTMDKRRDNHHHHNTRAHSQDGTRNASDPSANTNPQNLPLLPDSGLDMLDNETFKDFYNDLSFENIDWPAFVDVDTGHENDELLYGLFRAGNGTEDGLASRAHSPSWYMSSG
;
A
#
# COMPACT_ATOMS: atom_id res chain seq x y z
N MET A 1 48.31 8.49 19.85
CA MET A 1 49.28 7.39 19.65
C MET A 1 48.91 6.76 18.32
N ARG A 2 49.63 7.00 17.21
CA ARG A 2 50.98 6.55 16.80
C ARG A 2 51.06 5.07 16.40
N ASP A 3 51.59 4.90 15.19
CA ASP A 3 52.19 3.73 14.52
C ASP A 3 51.19 2.88 13.67
N GLN A 4 51.19 2.86 12.33
CA GLN A 4 52.21 2.83 11.23
C GLN A 4 52.83 1.45 10.92
N ASN A 5 52.39 0.83 9.81
CA ASN A 5 53.17 0.47 8.60
C ASN A 5 52.33 -0.52 7.73
N ALA A 6 52.06 -0.40 6.43
CA ALA A 6 52.75 0.14 5.22
C ALA A 6 53.53 -0.93 4.43
N TYR A 7 53.12 -1.23 3.18
CA TYR A 7 53.86 -1.77 2.01
C TYR A 7 52.85 -1.96 0.84
N ASN A 8 53.09 -1.65 -0.45
CA ASN A 8 53.91 -0.60 -1.08
C ASN A 8 53.47 -0.41 -2.56
N ASN A 9 53.84 0.72 -3.20
CA ASN A 9 53.48 1.05 -4.59
C ASN A 9 54.35 0.36 -5.67
N ALA A 10 53.84 0.24 -6.91
CA ALA A 10 54.59 0.60 -8.14
C ALA A 10 53.73 0.65 -9.42
N ARG A 11 53.77 1.79 -10.15
CA ARG A 11 53.59 1.90 -11.61
C ARG A 11 54.96 2.21 -12.22
N PRO A 12 55.23 1.85 -13.50
CA PRO A 12 55.46 2.93 -14.48
C PRO A 12 55.05 2.64 -15.95
N SER A 13 54.97 3.71 -16.74
CA SER A 13 55.10 3.76 -18.22
C SER A 13 56.45 4.47 -18.55
N PRO A 14 56.92 4.76 -19.80
CA PRO A 14 56.25 4.71 -21.12
C PRO A 14 57.13 4.32 -22.37
N ARG A 15 56.53 4.42 -23.59
CA ARG A 15 57.11 4.71 -24.94
C ARG A 15 58.25 3.84 -25.54
N ALA A 16 58.05 3.30 -26.76
CA ALA A 16 58.62 3.81 -28.04
C ALA A 16 58.47 2.83 -29.25
N ALA A 17 58.59 3.36 -30.46
CA ALA A 17 58.28 2.80 -31.79
C ALA A 17 59.18 1.68 -32.35
N THR A 18 58.69 0.92 -33.37
CA THR A 18 59.26 0.87 -34.76
C THR A 18 58.46 0.04 -35.79
N GLN A 19 58.30 0.61 -37.01
CA GLN A 19 58.37 0.04 -38.38
C GLN A 19 57.53 -1.20 -38.87
N GLU A 20 56.59 -0.89 -39.79
CA GLU A 20 56.41 -1.36 -41.21
C GLU A 20 57.36 -2.43 -41.85
N PRO A 21 57.02 -3.12 -42.99
CA PRO A 21 56.41 -2.52 -44.21
C PRO A 21 55.53 -3.38 -45.20
N ARG A 22 54.94 -2.68 -46.21
CA ARG A 22 54.61 -3.08 -47.62
C ARG A 22 53.49 -4.11 -47.91
N ASP A 23 52.78 -4.08 -49.05
CA ASP A 23 52.74 -3.20 -50.26
C ASP A 23 51.32 -3.29 -50.91
N GLY A 24 50.87 -2.50 -51.90
CA GLY A 24 51.45 -1.31 -52.57
C GLY A 24 51.03 -1.15 -54.06
N SER A 25 50.69 0.08 -54.50
CA SER A 25 50.61 0.55 -55.92
C SER A 25 49.43 0.03 -56.80
N VAL A 26 48.86 0.70 -57.83
CA VAL A 26 49.04 1.96 -58.61
C VAL A 26 47.59 2.46 -58.97
N GLY A 27 47.20 3.74 -59.04
CA GLY A 27 47.57 4.73 -60.07
C GLY A 27 46.52 5.84 -60.28
N ASP A 28 46.98 7.03 -60.68
CA ASP A 28 46.16 8.21 -61.01
C ASP A 28 45.64 8.19 -62.46
N MET A 29 44.49 8.83 -62.74
CA MET A 29 44.47 9.97 -63.69
C MET A 29 43.17 10.78 -63.72
N LEU A 30 43.36 12.07 -63.96
CA LEU A 30 42.45 13.21 -64.15
C LEU A 30 41.42 13.01 -65.28
N GLU A 31 40.23 13.62 -65.16
CA GLU A 31 39.86 14.82 -65.95
C GLU A 31 38.47 15.38 -65.54
N ALA A 32 38.10 16.57 -66.04
CA ALA A 32 37.01 17.38 -65.50
C ALA A 32 36.11 18.02 -66.58
N SER A 33 34.89 18.41 -66.14
CA SER A 33 34.01 19.42 -66.76
C SER A 33 33.24 19.02 -68.04
N ALA A 34 31.91 19.03 -67.97
CA ALA A 34 31.07 20.11 -68.56
C ALA A 34 29.57 19.80 -68.46
N SER A 35 28.77 20.86 -68.35
CA SER A 35 27.30 20.89 -68.26
C SER A 35 26.59 20.77 -69.61
N ASN A 36 25.36 20.24 -69.62
CA ASN A 36 24.19 20.91 -70.24
C ASN A 36 22.85 20.18 -69.99
N GLU A 37 21.89 20.92 -69.44
CA GLU A 37 20.43 20.77 -69.62
C GLU A 37 19.99 21.59 -70.87
N PRO A 38 18.70 21.74 -71.27
CA PRO A 38 17.46 21.01 -70.93
C PRO A 38 16.59 20.65 -72.18
N GLU A 39 15.44 19.96 -71.99
CA GLU A 39 14.12 20.09 -72.68
C GLU A 39 13.23 18.89 -72.26
N ILE A 40 12.04 18.97 -71.63
CA ILE A 40 10.78 19.72 -71.83
C ILE A 40 9.76 19.01 -72.75
N GLN A 41 8.61 18.63 -72.14
CA GLN A 41 7.25 18.44 -72.71
C GLN A 41 6.75 17.06 -73.23
N PRO A 42 5.40 16.80 -73.27
CA PRO A 42 4.81 15.64 -72.59
C PRO A 42 3.80 14.85 -73.46
N PRO A 43 2.52 14.68 -73.05
CA PRO A 43 1.96 13.59 -72.22
C PRO A 43 1.19 12.53 -73.05
N ALA A 44 0.73 11.42 -72.44
CA ALA A 44 -0.61 10.86 -72.73
C ALA A 44 -1.08 9.66 -71.87
N SER A 45 -2.39 9.70 -71.60
CA SER A 45 -3.32 8.56 -71.45
C SER A 45 -3.41 7.80 -70.12
N VAL A 46 -4.64 7.84 -69.58
CA VAL A 46 -5.13 7.11 -68.42
C VAL A 46 -5.65 5.73 -68.85
N ARG A 47 -5.36 4.68 -68.07
CA ARG A 47 -6.23 3.50 -67.96
C ARG A 47 -6.36 3.08 -66.48
N PRO A 48 -7.57 2.78 -65.98
CA PRO A 48 -7.80 2.57 -64.55
C PRO A 48 -7.82 1.11 -64.12
N ALA A 49 -7.72 0.94 -62.79
CA ALA A 49 -8.21 -0.17 -61.97
C ALA A 49 -7.58 -1.56 -62.15
N LEU A 50 -6.75 -1.92 -61.16
CA LEU A 50 -6.81 -3.22 -60.48
C LEU A 50 -6.64 -2.97 -58.98
N GLN A 51 -7.58 -3.45 -58.16
CA GLN A 51 -7.51 -3.33 -56.70
C GLN A 51 -6.42 -4.28 -56.18
N ALA A 52 -5.36 -3.72 -55.61
CA ALA A 52 -4.45 -4.45 -54.73
C ALA A 52 -4.76 -4.06 -53.28
N SER A 53 -4.84 -5.06 -52.40
CA SER A 53 -5.07 -4.89 -50.96
C SER A 53 -4.02 -3.96 -50.33
N PRO A 54 -4.38 -3.10 -49.36
CA PRO A 54 -3.37 -2.35 -48.61
C PRO A 54 -2.51 -3.35 -47.83
N SER A 55 -1.22 -3.39 -48.16
CA SER A 55 -0.20 -4.12 -47.41
C SER A 55 -0.12 -3.61 -45.98
N SER A 56 0.04 -4.53 -45.04
CA SER A 56 0.17 -4.28 -43.60
C SER A 56 1.52 -3.62 -43.25
N THR A 57 1.63 -2.31 -43.47
CA THR A 57 2.78 -1.47 -43.06
C THR A 57 2.33 -0.03 -42.86
N ASP A 58 1.87 0.31 -41.64
CA ASP A 58 2.12 1.59 -40.94
C ASP A 58 1.30 1.66 -39.62
N LEU A 59 1.75 0.91 -38.60
CA LEU A 59 1.24 0.99 -37.22
C LEU A 59 2.39 0.91 -36.21
N SER A 60 3.41 1.76 -36.36
CA SER A 60 4.49 1.89 -35.37
C SER A 60 5.24 3.23 -35.43
N GLN A 61 4.52 4.33 -35.68
CA GLN A 61 4.96 5.68 -35.31
C GLN A 61 3.95 6.28 -34.31
N HIS A 62 4.04 5.85 -33.05
CA HIS A 62 3.42 6.61 -31.97
C HIS A 62 4.12 7.98 -31.88
N ARG A 63 3.49 9.00 -32.46
CA ARG A 63 3.82 10.39 -32.12
C ARG A 63 3.51 10.54 -30.63
N ASN A 64 4.53 10.82 -29.82
CA ASN A 64 4.35 11.26 -28.44
C ASN A 64 3.65 12.62 -28.46
N VAL A 65 2.32 12.60 -28.40
CA VAL A 65 1.52 13.81 -28.25
C VAL A 65 1.62 14.24 -26.79
N LEU A 66 2.27 15.37 -26.54
CA LEU A 66 2.31 15.98 -25.20
C LEU A 66 0.92 16.55 -24.89
N VAL A 67 0.09 15.75 -24.23
CA VAL A 67 -1.30 16.09 -23.87
C VAL A 67 -1.34 17.03 -22.65
N HIS A 68 -0.43 16.85 -21.69
CA HIS A 68 -0.41 17.59 -20.44
C HIS A 68 0.76 18.58 -20.38
N THR A 69 0.53 19.71 -19.70
CA THR A 69 1.50 20.78 -19.47
C THR A 69 1.71 20.95 -17.97
N LEU A 70 2.95 20.91 -17.50
CA LEU A 70 3.33 21.43 -16.19
C LEU A 70 3.51 22.94 -16.29
N VAL A 71 2.87 23.68 -15.39
CA VAL A 71 2.87 25.14 -15.36
C VAL A 71 3.51 25.60 -14.06
N GLN A 72 4.70 26.20 -14.19
CA GLN A 72 5.42 26.82 -13.08
C GLN A 72 4.89 28.25 -12.86
N SER A 73 4.64 28.58 -11.60
CA SER A 73 4.16 29.86 -11.09
C SER A 73 5.05 30.32 -9.93
N GLU A 74 4.85 31.55 -9.43
CA GLU A 74 5.53 32.04 -8.22
C GLU A 74 5.23 31.17 -6.97
N THR A 75 4.08 30.50 -6.96
CA THR A 75 3.60 29.65 -5.83
C THR A 75 3.94 28.17 -5.96
N GLY A 76 4.49 27.72 -7.09
CA GLY A 76 4.82 26.30 -7.32
C GLY A 76 4.48 25.80 -8.73
N ILE A 77 4.46 24.47 -8.89
CA ILE A 77 4.18 23.78 -10.16
C ILE A 77 2.79 23.13 -10.08
N THR A 78 1.99 23.26 -11.15
CA THR A 78 0.68 22.59 -11.30
C THR A 78 0.56 21.90 -12.66
N ILE A 79 -0.29 20.88 -12.78
CA ILE A 79 -0.53 20.15 -14.05
C ILE A 79 -1.84 20.56 -14.73
N HIS A 80 -1.82 20.70 -16.05
CA HIS A 80 -2.97 21.12 -16.86
C HIS A 80 -3.12 20.29 -18.12
N GLY A 81 -4.32 19.72 -18.35
CA GLY A 81 -4.68 19.04 -19.59
C GLY A 81 -5.27 19.99 -20.65
N PRO A 82 -5.55 19.52 -21.89
CA PRO A 82 -5.84 20.38 -23.04
C PRO A 82 -7.08 21.29 -22.93
N ALA A 83 -8.01 20.97 -22.03
CA ALA A 83 -9.19 21.78 -21.76
C ALA A 83 -8.94 22.95 -20.79
N SER A 84 -7.77 23.04 -20.16
CA SER A 84 -7.40 24.11 -19.24
C SER A 84 -6.98 25.38 -19.99
N ALA A 85 -7.36 26.55 -19.48
CA ALA A 85 -6.86 27.84 -19.96
C ALA A 85 -5.34 28.02 -19.77
N PHE A 86 -4.71 27.23 -18.90
CA PHE A 86 -3.26 27.22 -18.67
C PHE A 86 -2.51 26.20 -19.54
N HIS A 87 -3.21 25.39 -20.33
CA HIS A 87 -2.56 24.52 -21.30
C HIS A 87 -1.93 25.36 -22.43
N VAL A 88 -0.63 25.20 -22.62
CA VAL A 88 0.09 25.83 -23.73
C VAL A 88 0.26 24.78 -24.82
N PRO A 89 -0.41 24.90 -25.98
CA PRO A 89 -0.26 23.93 -27.06
C PRO A 89 1.21 23.80 -27.48
N PRO A 90 1.70 22.58 -27.79
CA PRO A 90 3.05 22.40 -28.29
C PRO A 90 3.23 23.19 -29.58
N SER A 91 4.05 24.24 -29.51
CA SER A 91 4.32 25.08 -30.67
C SER A 91 5.05 24.26 -31.74
N LEU A 92 4.69 24.43 -33.01
CA LEU A 92 5.22 23.65 -34.14
C LEU A 92 6.77 23.70 -34.28
N ARG A 93 7.45 24.63 -33.58
CA ARG A 93 8.90 24.74 -33.48
C ARG A 93 9.52 24.05 -32.25
N ALA A 94 8.75 23.78 -31.19
CA ALA A 94 9.22 23.05 -30.01
C ALA A 94 9.22 21.53 -30.23
N ALA A 95 8.33 21.02 -31.09
CA ALA A 95 8.30 19.61 -31.50
C ALA A 95 9.60 19.15 -32.20
N THR A 96 10.42 20.08 -32.69
CA THR A 96 11.72 19.82 -33.32
C THR A 96 12.93 19.94 -32.38
N SER A 97 12.75 20.27 -31.09
CA SER A 97 13.86 20.52 -30.15
C SER A 97 14.07 19.44 -29.08
N LEU A 98 13.27 18.37 -29.06
CA LEU A 98 13.60 17.16 -28.33
C LEU A 98 14.51 16.28 -29.21
N PRO A 99 15.60 15.68 -28.68
CA PRO A 99 16.40 14.74 -29.43
C PRO A 99 15.53 13.56 -29.87
N SER A 100 15.40 13.33 -31.18
CA SER A 100 14.74 12.16 -31.76
C SER A 100 15.62 10.90 -31.65
N ILE A 101 16.26 10.73 -30.50
CA ILE A 101 16.90 9.49 -30.08
C ILE A 101 15.77 8.63 -29.50
N PRO A 102 15.50 7.42 -30.01
CA PRO A 102 14.56 6.50 -29.36
C PRO A 102 14.97 6.30 -27.90
N ALA A 103 14.02 6.26 -26.97
CA ALA A 103 14.31 6.05 -25.54
C ALA A 103 15.15 4.77 -25.32
N ASP A 104 14.91 3.75 -26.14
CA ASP A 104 15.62 2.46 -26.14
C ASP A 104 16.99 2.48 -26.85
N SER A 105 17.45 3.64 -27.32
CA SER A 105 18.80 3.75 -27.90
C SER A 105 19.85 3.45 -26.82
N PRO A 106 20.88 2.63 -27.10
CA PRO A 106 21.91 2.29 -26.11
C PRO A 106 22.69 3.50 -25.59
N VAL A 107 22.66 4.63 -26.31
CA VAL A 107 23.22 5.90 -25.82
C VAL A 107 22.31 6.55 -24.78
N SER A 108 20.99 6.59 -25.02
CA SER A 108 19.97 7.15 -24.11
C SER A 108 19.91 6.37 -22.80
N VAL A 109 19.82 5.04 -22.89
CA VAL A 109 19.84 4.13 -21.72
C VAL A 109 21.10 4.35 -20.88
N ARG A 110 22.27 4.48 -21.51
CA ARG A 110 23.54 4.71 -20.81
C ARG A 110 23.63 6.07 -20.13
N SER A 111 23.10 7.13 -20.74
CA SER A 111 22.99 8.44 -20.06
C SER A 111 22.02 8.39 -18.88
N GLN A 112 20.86 7.76 -19.01
CA GLN A 112 19.89 7.68 -17.92
C GLN A 112 20.40 6.85 -16.74
N GLN A 113 21.12 5.76 -17.03
CA GLN A 113 21.81 4.97 -16.02
C GLN A 113 22.87 5.80 -15.28
N GLN A 114 23.67 6.61 -16.00
CA GLN A 114 24.66 7.49 -15.39
C GLN A 114 24.03 8.60 -14.53
N THR A 115 22.89 9.18 -14.95
CA THR A 115 22.12 10.14 -14.15
C THR A 115 21.59 9.50 -12.87
N ASN A 116 20.99 8.31 -12.97
CA ASN A 116 20.50 7.55 -11.80
C ASN A 116 21.64 7.17 -10.83
N ASP A 117 22.80 6.75 -11.34
CA ASP A 117 23.96 6.40 -10.50
C ASP A 117 24.59 7.63 -9.82
N ASN A 118 24.48 8.82 -10.41
CA ASN A 118 24.86 10.07 -9.74
C ASN A 118 23.85 10.42 -8.63
N ALA A 119 22.54 10.36 -8.93
CA ALA A 119 21.48 10.64 -7.96
C ALA A 119 21.53 9.67 -6.76
N ARG A 120 21.82 8.37 -6.97
CA ARG A 120 22.08 7.40 -5.89
C ARG A 120 23.18 7.84 -4.94
N ARG A 121 24.31 8.32 -5.48
CA ARG A 121 25.46 8.77 -4.67
C ARG A 121 25.14 10.04 -3.90
N GLU A 122 24.40 10.96 -4.51
CA GLU A 122 23.92 12.19 -3.87
C GLU A 122 22.96 11.87 -2.71
N LEU A 123 21.96 11.03 -2.96
CA LEU A 123 21.01 10.55 -1.95
C LEU A 123 21.71 9.82 -0.81
N PHE A 124 22.59 8.86 -1.11
CA PHE A 124 23.34 8.13 -0.08
C PHE A 124 24.17 9.09 0.80
N ALA A 125 24.86 10.06 0.19
CA ALA A 125 25.65 11.05 0.92
C ALA A 125 24.77 11.98 1.76
N TYR A 126 23.62 12.39 1.24
CA TYR A 126 22.62 13.19 1.95
C TYR A 126 22.04 12.44 3.14
N SER A 127 21.50 11.23 2.93
CA SER A 127 20.89 10.39 3.96
C SER A 127 21.89 10.05 5.08
N ALA A 128 23.12 9.67 4.72
CA ALA A 128 24.17 9.42 5.72
C ALA A 128 24.54 10.67 6.54
N LEU A 129 24.59 11.84 5.91
CA LEU A 129 24.92 13.10 6.58
C LEU A 129 23.78 13.57 7.50
N GLU A 130 22.54 13.57 7.03
CA GLU A 130 21.40 14.00 7.84
C GLU A 130 21.13 13.04 9.00
N PHE A 131 21.27 11.72 8.81
CA PHE A 131 21.20 10.74 9.89
C PHE A 131 22.25 11.01 10.98
N GLN A 132 23.49 11.36 10.59
CA GLN A 132 24.51 11.75 11.56
C GLN A 132 24.18 13.06 12.28
N LYS A 133 23.49 14.00 11.61
CA LYS A 133 23.05 15.26 12.21
C LYS A 133 21.81 15.11 13.10
N GLU A 134 20.99 14.07 12.97
CA GLU A 134 19.78 13.88 13.79
C GLU A 134 20.10 14.05 15.28
N TYR A 135 21.10 13.33 15.80
CA TYR A 135 21.51 13.44 17.20
C TYR A 135 21.89 14.89 17.60
N THR A 136 22.53 15.64 16.70
CA THR A 136 22.89 17.04 16.91
C THR A 136 21.65 17.95 16.92
N TYR A 137 20.72 17.77 15.98
CA TYR A 137 19.45 18.51 15.95
C TYR A 137 18.64 18.31 17.23
N MET A 138 18.64 17.08 17.74
CA MET A 138 18.00 16.69 18.99
C MET A 138 18.70 17.29 20.21
N ALA A 139 20.02 17.12 20.34
CA ALA A 139 20.81 17.62 21.47
C ALA A 139 20.81 19.16 21.56
N GLU A 140 20.85 19.86 20.42
CA GLU A 140 20.80 21.31 20.33
C GLU A 140 19.38 21.88 20.44
N ARG A 141 18.35 21.03 20.56
CA ARG A 141 16.92 21.39 20.63
C ARG A 141 16.45 22.30 19.48
N LYS A 142 16.90 21.98 18.27
CA LYS A 142 16.54 22.74 17.05
C LYS A 142 15.12 22.49 16.55
N ILE A 143 14.47 21.42 17.01
CA ILE A 143 13.15 21.00 16.56
C ILE A 143 12.08 21.59 17.48
N ASP A 144 11.09 22.30 16.92
CA ASP A 144 9.85 22.61 17.61
C ASP A 144 8.99 21.35 17.69
N LEU A 145 8.88 20.78 18.88
CA LEU A 145 8.13 19.55 19.14
C LEU A 145 6.60 19.77 19.25
N ASP A 146 6.10 20.99 19.03
CA ASP A 146 4.68 21.37 19.15
C ASP A 146 4.07 21.09 20.54
N GLY A 147 4.90 21.24 21.59
CA GLY A 147 4.48 21.15 23.00
C GLY A 147 4.75 19.80 23.69
N LEU A 148 5.26 18.78 22.98
CA LEU A 148 5.70 17.53 23.60
C LEU A 148 7.02 17.70 24.34
N ASP A 149 7.23 16.88 25.38
CA ASP A 149 8.55 16.71 25.97
C ASP A 149 9.48 15.89 25.07
N TRP A 150 10.78 16.04 25.30
CA TRP A 150 11.83 15.40 24.50
C TRP A 150 11.75 13.86 24.49
N GLU A 151 11.46 13.24 25.64
CA GLU A 151 11.49 11.78 25.78
C GLU A 151 10.31 11.13 25.06
N THR A 152 9.12 11.71 25.20
CA THR A 152 7.92 11.29 24.47
C THR A 152 8.09 11.49 22.97
N ALA A 153 8.67 12.60 22.52
CA ALA A 153 8.87 12.85 21.10
C ALA A 153 9.88 11.86 20.47
N ASP A 154 11.04 11.61 21.10
CA ASP A 154 11.99 10.60 20.61
C ASP A 154 11.33 9.22 20.54
N HIS A 155 10.63 8.78 21.60
CA HIS A 155 9.89 7.51 21.59
C HIS A 155 8.94 7.37 20.39
N LEU A 156 8.19 8.43 20.05
CA LEU A 156 7.28 8.44 18.91
C LEU A 156 8.03 8.46 17.57
N PHE A 157 9.13 9.20 17.45
CA PHE A 157 9.98 9.15 16.25
C PHE A 157 10.57 7.76 16.04
N GLN A 158 11.12 7.12 17.08
CA GLN A 158 11.68 5.77 16.96
C GLN A 158 10.60 4.76 16.54
N LEU A 159 9.38 4.83 17.08
CA LEU A 159 8.27 3.98 16.64
C LEU A 159 7.89 4.23 15.17
N HIS A 160 7.78 5.49 14.75
CA HIS A 160 7.44 5.84 13.36
C HIS A 160 8.50 5.31 12.37
N TRP A 161 9.78 5.61 12.60
CA TRP A 161 10.87 5.18 11.72
C TRP A 161 11.07 3.65 11.73
N ASN A 162 10.79 2.97 12.86
CA ASN A 162 10.98 1.52 12.96
C ASN A 162 9.82 0.70 12.37
N HIS A 163 8.62 1.27 12.27
CA HIS A 163 7.41 0.53 11.86
C HIS A 163 6.60 1.23 10.75
N HIS A 164 6.02 2.41 11.01
CA HIS A 164 5.04 3.00 10.10
C HIS A 164 5.65 3.55 8.81
N HIS A 165 6.78 4.27 8.92
CA HIS A 165 7.56 4.78 7.78
C HIS A 165 7.82 3.67 6.75
N LEU A 166 8.32 2.52 7.22
CA LEU A 166 8.64 1.35 6.39
C LEU A 166 7.41 0.75 5.72
N GLY A 167 6.21 0.94 6.27
CA GLY A 167 4.95 0.39 5.76
C GLY A 167 4.71 0.66 4.28
N PHE A 168 4.85 1.93 3.87
CA PHE A 168 4.58 2.40 2.51
C PHE A 168 5.54 3.52 2.03
N LEU A 169 6.62 3.83 2.77
CA LEU A 169 7.58 4.89 2.44
C LEU A 169 6.97 6.29 2.14
N LEU A 170 5.79 6.56 2.70
CA LEU A 170 5.04 7.84 2.61
C LEU A 170 5.72 9.03 3.31
N THR A 171 6.94 8.82 3.80
CA THR A 171 7.79 9.79 4.48
C THR A 171 9.22 9.54 4.06
N TYR A 172 10.04 10.59 3.97
CA TYR A 172 11.47 10.47 3.71
C TYR A 172 12.25 11.03 4.90
N ARG A 173 12.78 10.13 5.74
CA ARG A 173 13.38 10.45 7.04
C ARG A 173 14.40 11.60 7.00
N PRO A 174 15.47 11.56 6.18
CA PRO A 174 16.49 12.62 6.21
C PRO A 174 15.91 13.99 5.82
N ALA A 175 15.03 14.06 4.82
CA ALA A 175 14.40 15.32 4.41
C ALA A 175 13.42 15.88 5.46
N ILE A 176 12.68 15.01 6.16
CA ILE A 176 11.77 15.38 7.25
C ILE A 176 12.56 15.88 8.47
N MET A 177 13.55 15.11 8.92
CA MET A 177 14.36 15.46 10.09
C MET A 177 15.20 16.72 9.84
N HIS A 178 15.71 16.90 8.61
CA HIS A 178 16.31 18.15 8.18
C HIS A 178 15.31 19.31 8.28
N SER A 179 14.13 19.18 7.65
CA SER A 179 13.12 20.23 7.61
C SER A 179 12.62 20.62 9.01
N LEU A 180 12.44 19.66 9.91
CA LEU A 180 12.10 19.88 11.32
C LEU A 180 13.15 20.71 12.08
N ALA A 181 14.43 20.59 11.71
CA ALA A 181 15.54 21.30 12.35
C ALA A 181 15.91 22.64 11.68
N THR A 182 15.48 22.88 10.44
CA THR A 182 15.86 24.07 9.65
C THR A 182 14.68 24.94 9.19
N GLY A 183 13.44 24.50 9.39
CA GLY A 183 12.25 25.16 8.83
C GLY A 183 12.05 24.87 7.33
N GLY A 184 12.50 23.70 6.87
CA GLY A 184 12.41 23.27 5.46
C GLY A 184 11.00 22.84 5.01
N PRO A 185 10.78 22.69 3.69
CA PRO A 185 9.44 22.48 3.12
C PRO A 185 8.89 21.05 3.29
N HIS A 186 9.72 20.07 3.66
CA HIS A 186 9.30 18.66 3.67
C HIS A 186 8.66 18.21 5.00
N CYS A 187 8.52 19.10 5.98
CA CYS A 187 7.73 18.84 7.18
C CYS A 187 7.05 20.11 7.73
N ASN A 188 5.75 20.02 7.98
CA ASN A 188 4.94 21.03 8.67
C ASN A 188 4.39 20.46 9.99
N LYS A 189 3.70 21.29 10.78
CA LYS A 189 3.12 20.85 12.07
C LYS A 189 2.03 19.79 11.90
N LEU A 190 1.36 19.77 10.74
CA LEU A 190 0.40 18.72 10.38
C LEU A 190 1.08 17.35 10.26
N LEU A 191 2.18 17.26 9.51
CA LEU A 191 2.96 16.03 9.37
C LEU A 191 3.58 15.59 10.69
N LEU A 192 4.12 16.51 11.48
CA LEU A 192 4.68 16.20 12.81
C LEU A 192 3.63 15.56 13.73
N ASN A 193 2.42 16.12 13.79
CA ASN A 193 1.33 15.53 14.58
C ASN A 193 0.73 14.26 13.96
N ALA A 194 0.79 14.09 12.63
CA ALA A 194 0.43 12.83 11.98
C ALA A 194 1.40 11.69 12.32
N ILE A 195 2.70 11.98 12.39
CA ILE A 195 3.76 11.09 12.87
C ILE A 195 3.48 10.71 14.34
N TYR A 196 3.22 11.70 15.21
CA TYR A 196 2.90 11.45 16.62
C TYR A 196 1.64 10.60 16.81
N TYR A 197 0.54 10.91 16.12
CA TYR A 197 -0.70 10.11 16.19
C TYR A 197 -0.45 8.66 15.79
N THR A 198 0.22 8.47 14.66
CA THR A 198 0.45 7.15 14.09
C THR A 198 1.39 6.29 14.93
N ALA A 199 2.46 6.88 15.47
CA ALA A 199 3.34 6.21 16.42
C ALA A 199 2.64 5.90 17.76
N ALA A 200 1.75 6.79 18.23
CA ALA A 200 1.01 6.57 19.48
C ALA A 200 0.11 5.33 19.41
N LEU A 201 -0.48 5.02 18.24
CA LEU A 201 -1.26 3.79 18.02
C LEU A 201 -0.45 2.49 18.21
N GLN A 202 0.88 2.56 18.14
CA GLN A 202 1.78 1.42 18.34
C GLN A 202 2.51 1.44 19.69
N SER A 203 2.33 2.49 20.49
CA SER A 203 2.96 2.64 21.79
C SER A 203 2.21 1.87 22.88
N SER A 204 2.95 1.23 23.78
CA SER A 204 2.41 0.66 25.02
C SER A 204 2.53 1.58 26.23
N ARG A 205 3.11 2.80 26.09
CA ARG A 205 3.28 3.73 27.20
C ARG A 205 1.94 4.26 27.73
N PRO A 206 1.74 4.33 29.06
CA PRO A 206 0.50 4.85 29.65
C PRO A 206 0.16 6.29 29.25
N ASN A 207 1.15 7.17 29.05
CA ASN A 207 0.94 8.58 28.71
C ASN A 207 0.39 8.82 27.27
N MET A 208 0.31 7.77 26.45
CA MET A 208 -0.36 7.81 25.14
C MET A 208 -1.87 7.55 25.23
N ARG A 209 -2.33 6.94 26.34
CA ARG A 209 -3.75 6.71 26.61
C ARG A 209 -4.36 7.96 27.20
N ASP A 210 -5.00 8.76 26.35
CA ASP A 210 -5.66 10.00 26.80
C ASP A 210 -6.87 9.68 27.71
N ASP A 211 -7.48 8.49 27.56
CA ASP A 211 -8.43 7.90 28.52
C ASP A 211 -8.09 6.41 28.77
N PRO A 212 -7.77 5.99 30.02
CA PRO A 212 -7.54 4.59 30.37
C PRO A 212 -8.76 3.67 30.21
N ALA A 213 -9.99 4.19 30.25
CA ALA A 213 -11.23 3.43 30.15
C ALA A 213 -11.63 3.12 28.69
N HIS A 214 -11.13 3.91 27.73
CA HIS A 214 -11.51 3.85 26.32
C HIS A 214 -10.25 3.73 25.43
N PRO A 215 -9.70 2.52 25.22
CA PRO A 215 -8.49 2.29 24.43
C PRO A 215 -8.52 2.88 23.00
N GLU A 216 -9.70 3.03 22.41
CA GLU A 216 -9.95 3.68 21.11
C GLU A 216 -9.53 5.17 21.05
N TYR A 217 -9.33 5.81 22.21
CA TYR A 217 -8.82 7.17 22.32
C TYR A 217 -7.29 7.28 22.42
N LEU A 218 -6.54 6.19 22.18
CA LEU A 218 -5.08 6.19 22.09
C LEU A 218 -4.57 7.27 21.10
N GLY A 219 -3.76 8.21 21.59
CA GLY A 219 -3.19 9.30 20.78
C GLY A 219 -4.19 10.38 20.30
N THR A 220 -5.41 10.43 20.82
CA THR A 220 -6.47 11.37 20.40
C THR A 220 -6.06 12.84 20.46
N LYS A 221 -5.20 13.24 21.42
CA LYS A 221 -4.63 14.59 21.47
C LYS A 221 -3.92 15.00 20.17
N PHE A 222 -3.21 14.07 19.52
CA PHE A 222 -2.52 14.31 18.25
C PHE A 222 -3.52 14.35 17.08
N PHE A 223 -4.54 13.49 17.11
CA PHE A 223 -5.64 13.52 16.14
C PHE A 223 -6.40 14.87 16.17
N HIS A 224 -6.79 15.35 17.35
CA HIS A 224 -7.40 16.68 17.52
C HIS A 224 -6.45 17.81 17.08
N ARG A 225 -5.14 17.67 17.34
CA ARG A 225 -4.14 18.66 16.88
C ARG A 225 -4.05 18.70 15.36
N VAL A 226 -4.03 17.56 14.67
CA VAL A 226 -4.13 17.48 13.20
C VAL A 226 -5.40 18.15 12.70
N GLN A 227 -6.56 17.86 13.30
CA GLN A 227 -7.82 18.51 12.92
C GLN A 227 -7.77 20.05 13.06
N SER A 228 -7.13 20.56 14.12
CA SER A 228 -6.98 22.02 14.33
C SER A 228 -6.08 22.71 13.30
N LEU A 229 -5.13 21.98 12.71
CA LEU A 229 -4.16 22.49 11.72
C LEU A 229 -4.64 22.32 10.28
N LEU A 230 -5.55 21.36 10.05
CA LEU A 230 -5.97 20.94 8.71
C LEU A 230 -6.49 22.11 7.86
N ALA A 231 -7.39 22.94 8.41
CA ALA A 231 -8.04 24.00 7.64
C ALA A 231 -7.08 25.03 7.01
N SER A 232 -5.96 25.34 7.68
CA SER A 232 -4.91 26.21 7.13
C SER A 232 -4.04 25.48 6.10
N GLU A 233 -3.70 24.21 6.35
CA GLU A 233 -2.79 23.43 5.51
C GLU A 233 -3.47 22.92 4.22
N LEU A 234 -4.80 22.95 4.15
CA LEU A 234 -5.57 22.72 2.92
C LEU A 234 -5.63 23.94 1.99
N GLN A 235 -5.14 25.12 2.40
CA GLN A 235 -5.12 26.31 1.54
C GLN A 235 -4.01 26.27 0.48
N THR A 236 -3.04 25.36 0.61
CA THR A 236 -1.93 25.22 -0.33
C THR A 236 -1.43 23.77 -0.32
N SER A 237 -1.50 23.11 -1.47
CA SER A 237 -0.96 21.76 -1.64
C SER A 237 0.53 21.73 -1.34
N SER A 238 0.97 20.81 -0.46
CA SER A 238 2.38 20.64 -0.12
C SER A 238 2.71 19.16 0.03
N THR A 239 3.99 18.81 -0.21
CA THR A 239 4.47 17.43 -0.02
C THR A 239 4.35 16.99 1.44
N ALA A 240 4.60 17.89 2.40
CA ALA A 240 4.39 17.61 3.82
C ALA A 240 2.91 17.31 4.15
N THR A 241 1.96 18.08 3.59
CA THR A 241 0.52 17.86 3.78
C THR A 241 0.06 16.55 3.13
N ILE A 242 0.58 16.17 1.97
CA ILE A 242 0.32 14.86 1.34
C ILE A 242 0.77 13.73 2.28
N ALA A 243 2.02 13.75 2.74
CA ALA A 243 2.56 12.74 3.64
C ALA A 243 1.74 12.62 4.94
N ALA A 244 1.31 13.77 5.49
CA ALA A 244 0.47 13.83 6.68
C ALA A 244 -0.89 13.14 6.41
N LEU A 245 -1.57 13.53 5.33
CA LEU A 245 -2.93 13.07 5.03
C LEU A 245 -3.01 11.60 4.63
N VAL A 246 -2.04 11.05 3.87
CA VAL A 246 -2.05 9.60 3.58
C VAL A 246 -1.74 8.80 4.86
N SER A 247 -0.76 9.23 5.67
CA SER A 247 -0.44 8.56 6.95
C SER A 247 -1.64 8.59 7.91
N MET A 248 -2.29 9.75 8.06
CA MET A 248 -3.54 9.88 8.82
C MET A 248 -4.66 9.04 8.22
N GLY A 249 -4.71 8.90 6.90
CA GLY A 249 -5.62 8.01 6.18
C GLY A 249 -5.53 6.58 6.70
N SER A 250 -4.37 5.95 6.51
CA SER A 250 -4.09 4.58 6.98
C SER A 250 -4.32 4.42 8.49
N SER A 251 -3.86 5.37 9.30
CA SER A 251 -3.96 5.32 10.78
C SER A 251 -5.39 5.49 11.28
N CYS A 252 -6.21 6.29 10.61
CA CYS A 252 -7.64 6.41 10.93
C CYS A 252 -8.40 5.13 10.58
N VAL A 253 -8.11 4.47 9.45
CA VAL A 253 -8.69 3.14 9.15
C VAL A 253 -8.28 2.11 10.21
N SER A 254 -6.99 2.09 10.57
CA SER A 254 -6.45 1.19 11.61
C SER A 254 -7.15 1.40 12.96
N ASN A 255 -7.40 2.64 13.36
CA ASN A 255 -8.12 2.99 14.59
C ASN A 255 -9.67 2.94 14.47
N GLY A 256 -10.23 2.48 13.34
CA GLY A 256 -11.68 2.33 13.17
C GLY A 256 -12.47 3.60 12.85
N ARG A 257 -11.79 4.66 12.40
CA ARG A 257 -12.38 5.92 11.90
C ARG A 257 -12.34 5.90 10.36
N GLN A 258 -13.00 4.94 9.73
CA GLN A 258 -12.71 4.55 8.34
C GLN A 258 -13.09 5.64 7.34
N THR A 259 -14.23 6.30 7.51
CA THR A 259 -14.70 7.41 6.65
C THR A 259 -13.77 8.62 6.72
N ILE A 260 -13.27 9.00 7.90
CA ILE A 260 -12.26 10.07 8.03
C ILE A 260 -10.96 9.64 7.33
N GLY A 261 -10.54 8.38 7.52
CA GLY A 261 -9.35 7.84 6.86
C GLY A 261 -9.46 7.80 5.33
N TRP A 262 -10.64 7.53 4.79
CA TRP A 262 -10.92 7.58 3.35
C TRP A 262 -10.89 9.01 2.81
N LEU A 263 -11.52 9.96 3.51
CA LEU A 263 -11.58 11.37 3.09
C LEU A 263 -10.20 12.02 3.12
N TYR A 264 -9.40 11.81 4.18
CA TYR A 264 -8.04 12.36 4.25
C TYR A 264 -7.14 11.81 3.15
N ALA A 265 -7.18 10.49 2.89
CA ALA A 265 -6.45 9.88 1.80
C ALA A 265 -6.89 10.46 0.44
N GLY A 266 -8.20 10.61 0.20
CA GLY A 266 -8.77 11.21 -1.01
C GLY A 266 -8.29 12.65 -1.27
N ILE A 267 -8.21 13.48 -0.23
CA ILE A 267 -7.65 14.84 -0.34
C ILE A 267 -6.16 14.79 -0.70
N ALA A 268 -5.39 13.89 -0.09
CA ALA A 268 -3.97 13.71 -0.41
C ALA A 268 -3.76 13.33 -1.88
N TYR A 269 -4.60 12.46 -2.43
CA TYR A 269 -4.52 12.07 -3.85
C TYR A 269 -4.83 13.23 -4.79
N GLN A 270 -5.78 14.10 -4.42
CA GLN A 270 -6.03 15.34 -5.17
C GLN A 270 -4.81 16.26 -5.14
N MET A 271 -4.12 16.38 -4.00
CA MET A 271 -2.87 17.16 -3.90
C MET A 271 -1.70 16.54 -4.69
N VAL A 272 -1.58 15.21 -4.77
CA VAL A 272 -0.62 14.50 -5.65
C VAL A 272 -0.89 14.80 -7.13
N VAL A 273 -2.16 14.98 -7.50
CA VAL A 273 -2.55 15.41 -8.84
C VAL A 273 -2.24 16.88 -9.07
N ASP A 274 -2.68 17.76 -8.17
CA ASP A 274 -2.51 19.22 -8.23
C ASP A 274 -1.05 19.64 -8.41
N LEU A 275 -0.14 19.10 -7.58
CA LEU A 275 1.31 19.34 -7.66
C LEU A 275 2.01 18.63 -8.83
N GLY A 276 1.29 17.84 -9.64
CA GLY A 276 1.86 17.11 -10.77
C GLY A 276 2.86 16.01 -10.40
N LEU A 277 2.89 15.53 -9.14
CA LEU A 277 3.89 14.55 -8.69
C LEU A 277 3.78 13.20 -9.42
N HIS A 278 2.59 12.89 -9.93
CA HIS A 278 2.30 11.64 -10.63
C HIS A 278 2.85 11.58 -12.06
N VAL A 279 3.31 12.70 -12.64
CA VAL A 279 3.92 12.73 -13.96
C VAL A 279 5.43 12.95 -13.91
N ASP A 280 6.12 12.41 -14.91
CA ASP A 280 7.52 12.63 -15.18
C ASP A 280 7.71 13.99 -15.90
N PRO A 281 8.44 14.96 -15.31
CA PRO A 281 8.68 16.26 -15.94
C PRO A 281 9.40 16.18 -17.30
N GLU A 282 10.14 15.11 -17.57
CA GLU A 282 10.83 14.90 -18.87
C GLU A 282 9.87 14.46 -19.98
N LYS A 283 8.69 13.93 -19.63
CA LYS A 283 7.68 13.38 -20.56
C LYS A 283 6.50 14.32 -20.84
N VAL A 284 6.48 15.51 -20.23
CA VAL A 284 5.39 16.49 -20.35
C VAL A 284 5.94 17.87 -20.71
N GLN A 285 5.11 18.73 -21.30
CA GLN A 285 5.58 20.07 -21.66
C GLN A 285 5.68 20.94 -20.41
N MET A 286 6.84 21.56 -20.16
CA MET A 286 6.99 22.56 -19.09
C MET A 286 6.78 23.98 -19.64
N SER A 287 5.94 24.75 -18.97
CA SER A 287 5.65 26.17 -19.21
C SER A 287 5.93 26.95 -17.93
N SER A 288 6.42 28.19 -18.05
CA SER A 288 6.60 29.10 -16.93
C SER A 288 5.76 30.36 -17.13
N LEU A 289 4.95 30.71 -16.13
CA LEU A 289 4.25 31.98 -16.05
C LEU A 289 5.16 33.12 -15.55
N VAL A 290 6.42 32.82 -15.21
CA VAL A 290 7.43 33.76 -14.71
C VAL A 290 8.62 33.77 -15.68
N PRO A 291 8.58 34.57 -16.77
CA PRO A 291 9.60 34.53 -17.84
C PRO A 291 11.01 34.93 -17.41
N SER A 292 11.14 35.54 -16.22
CA SER A 292 12.39 36.04 -15.63
C SER A 292 13.13 35.03 -14.77
N GLN A 293 12.54 33.87 -14.46
CA GLN A 293 13.18 32.81 -13.69
C GLN A 293 13.32 31.53 -14.53
N PRO A 294 14.54 30.97 -14.68
CA PRO A 294 14.68 29.63 -15.24
C PRO A 294 14.01 28.61 -14.31
N PRO A 295 13.45 27.50 -14.85
CA PRO A 295 12.94 26.43 -14.00
C PRO A 295 14.06 25.89 -13.12
N VAL A 296 13.81 25.85 -11.81
CA VAL A 296 14.76 25.26 -10.85
C VAL A 296 14.75 23.74 -11.10
N PRO A 297 15.88 23.11 -11.43
CA PRO A 297 15.92 21.67 -11.62
C PRO A 297 15.60 20.97 -10.30
N MET A 298 14.78 19.92 -10.34
CA MET A 298 14.51 19.09 -9.17
C MET A 298 15.82 18.47 -8.67
N THR A 299 16.07 18.54 -7.36
CA THR A 299 17.22 17.88 -6.74
C THR A 299 17.00 16.36 -6.72
N ALA A 300 18.07 15.58 -6.43
CA ALA A 300 17.91 14.14 -6.23
C ALA A 300 16.91 13.83 -5.09
N VAL A 301 16.88 14.66 -4.04
CA VAL A 301 15.94 14.58 -2.91
C VAL A 301 14.51 14.85 -3.35
N ASP A 302 14.27 15.87 -4.17
CA ASP A 302 12.92 16.17 -4.69
C ASP A 302 12.38 15.03 -5.56
N LEU A 303 13.23 14.44 -6.41
CA LEU A 303 12.88 13.29 -7.25
C LEU A 303 12.55 12.05 -6.42
N GLU A 304 13.34 11.75 -5.37
CA GLU A 304 13.08 10.64 -4.46
C GLU A 304 11.75 10.83 -3.71
N ILE A 305 11.47 12.05 -3.22
CA ILE A 305 10.19 12.41 -2.57
C ILE A 305 9.02 12.30 -3.55
N GLN A 306 9.16 12.80 -4.79
CA GLN A 306 8.12 12.73 -5.83
C GLN A 306 7.72 11.26 -6.07
N ARG A 307 8.71 10.38 -6.28
CA ARG A 307 8.48 8.96 -6.55
C ARG A 307 7.85 8.25 -5.36
N ARG A 308 8.37 8.48 -4.14
CA ARG A 308 7.80 7.91 -2.89
C ARG A 308 6.36 8.32 -2.69
N TYR A 309 6.03 9.60 -2.83
CA TYR A 309 4.69 10.09 -2.49
C TYR A 309 3.66 9.71 -3.54
N THR A 310 4.03 9.72 -4.83
CA THR A 310 3.18 9.18 -5.90
C THR A 310 2.90 7.68 -5.73
N TRP A 311 3.95 6.87 -5.62
CA TRP A 311 3.78 5.41 -5.60
C TRP A 311 3.27 4.88 -4.24
N GLY A 312 3.58 5.57 -3.14
CA GLY A 312 3.00 5.30 -1.82
C GLY A 312 1.52 5.65 -1.76
N ALA A 313 1.11 6.78 -2.35
CA ALA A 313 -0.31 7.13 -2.50
C ALA A 313 -1.05 6.11 -3.40
N TYR A 314 -0.43 5.68 -4.50
CA TYR A 314 -0.98 4.64 -5.38
C TYR A 314 -1.20 3.31 -4.63
N ILE A 315 -0.19 2.85 -3.87
CA ILE A 315 -0.29 1.67 -3.00
C ILE A 315 -1.42 1.81 -1.98
N ASN A 316 -1.47 2.93 -1.24
CA ASN A 316 -2.49 3.13 -0.22
C ASN A 316 -3.90 3.16 -0.83
N ASP A 317 -4.10 3.86 -1.95
CA ASP A 317 -5.38 3.92 -2.67
C ASP A 317 -5.86 2.52 -3.06
N ARG A 318 -5.01 1.69 -3.68
CA ARG A 318 -5.41 0.34 -4.15
C ARG A 318 -5.78 -0.59 -3.00
N PHE A 319 -4.97 -0.64 -1.93
CA PHE A 319 -5.23 -1.54 -0.81
C PHE A 319 -6.35 -1.03 0.11
N GLN A 320 -6.53 0.28 0.27
CA GLN A 320 -7.65 0.87 1.01
C GLN A 320 -8.97 0.71 0.21
N SER A 321 -8.93 0.84 -1.12
CA SER A 321 -10.04 0.53 -2.01
C SER A 321 -10.48 -0.93 -1.94
N LEU A 322 -9.53 -1.89 -1.96
CA LEU A 322 -9.83 -3.30 -1.70
C LEU A 322 -10.51 -3.49 -0.35
N TYR A 323 -9.95 -2.92 0.72
CA TYR A 323 -10.46 -3.08 2.08
C TYR A 323 -11.91 -2.56 2.24
N PHE A 324 -12.28 -1.51 1.52
CA PHE A 324 -13.63 -0.95 1.52
C PHE A 324 -14.57 -1.47 0.43
N GLY A 325 -14.10 -2.28 -0.52
CA GLY A 325 -14.86 -2.63 -1.72
C GLY A 325 -15.22 -1.40 -2.58
N ARG A 326 -14.36 -0.38 -2.62
CA ARG A 326 -14.55 0.87 -3.37
C ARG A 326 -13.61 0.92 -4.58
N PRO A 327 -13.96 1.62 -5.68
CA PRO A 327 -13.01 1.86 -6.77
C PRO A 327 -11.81 2.72 -6.32
N PRO A 328 -10.58 2.46 -6.82
CA PRO A 328 -9.44 3.38 -6.69
C PRO A 328 -9.75 4.77 -7.23
N SER A 329 -9.19 5.78 -6.57
CA SER A 329 -9.50 7.19 -6.81
C SER A 329 -8.34 7.97 -7.43
N LEU A 330 -7.09 7.59 -7.15
CA LEU A 330 -5.90 8.16 -7.78
C LEU A 330 -5.74 7.55 -9.19
N ARG A 331 -5.87 8.37 -10.23
CA ARG A 331 -5.68 7.96 -11.62
C ARG A 331 -4.30 8.36 -12.09
N MET A 332 -3.53 7.38 -12.57
CA MET A 332 -2.27 7.63 -13.27
C MET A 332 -2.56 7.99 -14.73
N ILE A 333 -1.61 8.68 -15.37
CA ILE A 333 -1.71 9.06 -16.79
C ILE A 333 -0.74 8.19 -17.59
N GLU A 334 -1.30 7.25 -18.35
CA GLU A 334 -0.55 6.21 -19.06
C GLU A 334 0.53 6.80 -19.98
N GLY A 335 1.77 6.35 -19.80
CA GLY A 335 2.93 6.70 -20.62
C GLY A 335 3.69 7.95 -20.16
N VAL A 336 3.17 8.73 -19.21
CA VAL A 336 3.84 9.93 -18.66
C VAL A 336 4.11 9.84 -17.16
N GLU A 337 3.97 8.68 -16.53
CA GLU A 337 4.15 8.50 -15.08
C GLU A 337 5.60 8.70 -14.62
N THR A 338 5.78 9.19 -13.39
CA THR A 338 7.10 9.23 -12.74
C THR A 338 7.64 7.82 -12.48
N SER A 339 8.96 7.66 -12.48
CA SER A 339 9.63 6.36 -12.34
C SER A 339 9.29 5.63 -11.04
N GLN A 340 9.06 4.32 -11.11
CA GLN A 340 8.97 3.43 -9.94
C GLN A 340 10.34 3.15 -9.28
N THR A 341 11.43 3.64 -9.86
CA THR A 341 12.78 3.41 -9.35
C THR A 341 13.13 4.42 -8.26
N LEU A 342 12.99 4.02 -6.99
CA LEU A 342 13.63 4.72 -5.87
C LEU A 342 15.14 4.49 -5.89
N LEU A 343 15.90 5.46 -5.38
CA LEU A 343 17.35 5.53 -5.53
C LEU A 343 18.11 5.69 -4.21
N ASP A 344 17.45 5.68 -3.04
CA ASP A 344 18.16 5.73 -1.76
C ASP A 344 18.75 4.35 -1.36
N ASP A 345 20.02 4.14 -1.71
CA ASP A 345 20.80 2.96 -1.31
C ASP A 345 21.10 2.93 0.21
N TYR A 346 21.02 4.06 0.95
CA TYR A 346 21.26 4.11 2.39
C TYR A 346 20.13 3.40 3.14
N GLU A 347 18.87 3.75 2.85
CA GLU A 347 17.70 3.14 3.47
C GLU A 347 17.50 1.67 3.06
N GLU A 348 17.88 1.31 1.82
CA GLU A 348 17.91 -0.08 1.35
C GLU A 348 18.91 -0.96 2.14
N LEU A 349 19.99 -0.35 2.65
CA LEU A 349 21.06 -0.99 3.41
C LEU A 349 20.97 -0.78 4.93
N GLU A 350 20.10 0.10 5.43
CA GLU A 350 19.96 0.41 6.86
C GLU A 350 19.62 -0.86 7.66
N ILE A 351 20.40 -1.12 8.71
CA ILE A 351 20.23 -2.30 9.56
C ILE A 351 19.01 -2.11 10.46
N TRP A 352 17.92 -2.81 10.12
CA TRP A 352 16.74 -2.85 10.96
C TRP A 352 16.97 -3.74 12.19
N LYS A 353 16.56 -3.22 13.34
CA LYS A 353 16.43 -3.95 14.61
C LYS A 353 15.13 -3.49 15.27
N PRO A 354 14.43 -4.34 16.05
CA PRO A 354 13.23 -3.92 16.76
C PRO A 354 13.52 -2.75 17.72
N TYR A 355 12.69 -1.71 17.69
CA TYR A 355 12.73 -0.67 18.72
C TYR A 355 12.21 -1.21 20.05
N VAL A 356 13.11 -1.21 21.04
CA VAL A 356 12.84 -1.54 22.44
C VAL A 356 12.71 -0.23 23.20
N ASP A 357 11.52 0.05 23.72
CA ASP A 357 11.27 1.21 24.58
C ASP A 357 11.94 1.01 25.95
N PRO A 358 12.88 1.87 26.38
CA PRO A 358 13.52 1.76 27.70
C PRO A 358 12.56 1.85 28.89
N ALA A 359 11.36 2.42 28.70
CA ALA A 359 10.33 2.51 29.73
C ALA A 359 9.37 1.30 29.75
N SER A 360 9.50 0.37 28.80
CA SER A 360 8.61 -0.79 28.68
C SER A 360 9.21 -2.05 29.33
N SER A 361 8.36 -2.86 29.94
CA SER A 361 8.71 -4.20 30.44
C SER A 361 8.45 -5.30 29.40
N GLU A 362 8.26 -4.95 28.13
CA GLU A 362 8.11 -5.93 27.04
C GLU A 362 9.42 -6.71 26.81
N PRO A 363 9.36 -8.03 26.57
CA PRO A 363 10.55 -8.83 26.32
C PRO A 363 11.21 -8.39 25.00
N VAL A 364 12.54 -8.30 25.00
CA VAL A 364 13.31 -7.98 23.80
C VAL A 364 13.14 -9.11 22.77
N PRO A 365 12.67 -8.82 21.54
CA PRO A 365 12.55 -9.83 20.50
C PRO A 365 13.89 -10.53 20.20
N ASN A 366 13.87 -11.85 20.11
CA ASN A 366 15.03 -12.63 19.68
C ASN A 366 15.19 -12.57 18.15
N PHE A 367 15.61 -11.39 17.66
CA PHE A 367 15.74 -11.08 16.24
C PHE A 367 17.19 -10.77 15.88
N VAL A 368 17.68 -11.31 14.75
CA VAL A 368 19.01 -11.02 14.23
C VAL A 368 18.95 -9.76 13.36
N PRO A 369 19.62 -8.65 13.74
CA PRO A 369 19.61 -7.42 12.96
C PRO A 369 20.13 -7.63 11.54
N GLN A 370 19.43 -7.08 10.56
CA GLN A 370 19.71 -7.26 9.13
C GLN A 370 19.15 -6.07 8.34
N PRO A 371 19.58 -5.85 7.07
CA PRO A 371 19.07 -4.75 6.26
C PRO A 371 17.54 -4.75 6.16
N ALA A 372 16.92 -3.58 6.27
CA ALA A 372 15.47 -3.40 6.16
C ALA A 372 14.95 -3.85 4.78
N ARG A 373 15.73 -3.58 3.72
CA ARG A 373 15.35 -3.75 2.31
C ARG A 373 14.08 -2.98 1.97
N ALA A 374 13.95 -1.78 2.53
CA ALA A 374 12.72 -1.00 2.51
C ALA A 374 12.36 -0.56 1.09
N VAL A 375 13.33 -0.01 0.36
CA VAL A 375 13.18 0.42 -1.04
C VAL A 375 12.79 -0.76 -1.93
N SER A 376 13.53 -1.86 -1.92
CA SER A 376 13.22 -2.99 -2.80
C SER A 376 11.91 -3.70 -2.43
N THR A 377 11.54 -3.73 -1.14
CA THR A 377 10.22 -4.22 -0.69
C THR A 377 9.08 -3.32 -1.18
N PHE A 378 9.25 -1.99 -1.08
CA PHE A 378 8.27 -1.02 -1.57
C PHE A 378 8.04 -1.15 -3.08
N GLN A 379 9.10 -1.25 -3.88
CA GLN A 379 8.98 -1.43 -5.34
C GLN A 379 8.26 -2.73 -5.70
N ALA A 380 8.52 -3.82 -4.96
CA ALA A 380 7.82 -5.07 -5.16
C ALA A 380 6.33 -4.99 -4.74
N LEU A 381 5.98 -4.16 -3.74
CA LEU A 381 4.59 -3.82 -3.40
C LEU A 381 3.89 -2.97 -4.47
N VAL A 382 4.59 -2.05 -5.16
CA VAL A 382 4.01 -1.29 -6.29
C VAL A 382 3.50 -2.24 -7.37
N LYS A 383 4.32 -3.22 -7.78
CA LYS A 383 3.90 -4.24 -8.75
C LYS A 383 2.67 -5.05 -8.30
N LEU A 384 2.55 -5.37 -7.01
CA LEU A 384 1.34 -6.01 -6.47
C LEU A 384 0.12 -5.08 -6.48
N ALA A 385 0.31 -3.77 -6.28
CA ALA A 385 -0.76 -2.79 -6.39
C ALA A 385 -1.26 -2.65 -7.85
N GLU A 386 -0.40 -2.78 -8.86
CA GLU A 386 -0.83 -2.84 -10.29
C GLU A 386 -1.59 -4.12 -10.65
N ILE A 387 -1.32 -5.24 -9.98
CA ILE A 387 -2.12 -6.47 -10.11
C ILE A 387 -3.45 -6.29 -9.39
N THR A 388 -3.42 -5.67 -8.22
CA THR A 388 -4.61 -5.30 -7.42
C THR A 388 -5.59 -4.43 -8.21
N ASP A 389 -5.09 -3.36 -8.85
CA ASP A 389 -5.89 -2.42 -9.66
C ASP A 389 -6.70 -3.16 -10.74
N GLN A 390 -6.07 -4.12 -11.43
CA GLN A 390 -6.72 -4.94 -12.46
C GLN A 390 -7.66 -6.00 -11.88
N ILE A 391 -7.34 -6.61 -10.72
CA ILE A 391 -8.28 -7.51 -10.03
C ILE A 391 -9.55 -6.75 -9.64
N ILE A 392 -9.42 -5.52 -9.08
CA ILE A 392 -10.56 -4.67 -8.75
C ILE A 392 -11.38 -4.38 -10.01
N GLU A 393 -10.74 -3.83 -11.05
CA GLU A 393 -11.43 -3.40 -12.27
C GLU A 393 -12.25 -4.54 -12.90
N ARG A 394 -11.65 -5.73 -13.02
CA ARG A 394 -12.22 -6.88 -13.74
C ARG A 394 -13.26 -7.64 -12.94
N PHE A 395 -13.06 -7.83 -11.64
CA PHE A 395 -13.92 -8.74 -10.85
C PHE A 395 -14.72 -8.06 -9.73
N TYR A 396 -14.29 -6.91 -9.22
CA TYR A 396 -14.97 -6.21 -8.11
C TYR A 396 -15.69 -4.92 -8.55
N THR A 397 -15.99 -4.77 -9.85
CA THR A 397 -16.89 -3.73 -10.35
C THR A 397 -18.16 -4.35 -10.96
N PRO A 398 -19.30 -3.62 -11.03
CA PRO A 398 -20.52 -4.10 -11.69
C PRO A 398 -20.38 -4.44 -13.18
N LYS A 399 -19.23 -4.11 -13.82
CA LYS A 399 -18.92 -4.53 -15.19
C LYS A 399 -18.70 -6.06 -15.29
N SER A 400 -18.21 -6.68 -14.21
CA SER A 400 -17.91 -8.12 -14.13
C SER A 400 -19.12 -9.01 -14.46
N ALA A 401 -20.32 -8.63 -14.01
CA ALA A 401 -21.58 -9.32 -14.29
C ALA A 401 -22.00 -9.33 -15.77
N ARG A 402 -21.28 -8.61 -16.64
CA ARG A 402 -21.50 -8.60 -18.10
C ARG A 402 -20.47 -9.43 -18.88
N MET A 403 -19.51 -10.05 -18.18
CA MET A 403 -18.50 -10.91 -18.80
C MET A 403 -19.08 -12.29 -19.11
N SER A 404 -18.64 -12.91 -20.21
CA SER A 404 -18.90 -14.33 -20.44
C SER A 404 -17.98 -15.20 -19.58
N THR A 405 -18.34 -16.46 -19.37
CA THR A 405 -17.54 -17.45 -18.64
C THR A 405 -16.14 -17.59 -19.24
N GLU A 406 -16.02 -17.58 -20.57
CA GLU A 406 -14.73 -17.65 -21.28
C GLU A 406 -13.90 -16.38 -21.05
N ALA A 407 -14.51 -15.20 -21.14
CA ALA A 407 -13.82 -13.93 -20.89
C ALA A 407 -13.32 -13.84 -19.43
N ALA A 408 -14.14 -14.28 -18.47
CA ALA A 408 -13.75 -14.34 -17.07
C ALA A 408 -12.61 -15.36 -16.82
N HIS A 409 -12.66 -16.52 -17.46
CA HIS A 409 -11.58 -17.52 -17.40
C HIS A 409 -10.25 -16.98 -17.97
N CYS A 410 -10.29 -16.31 -19.13
CA CYS A 410 -9.12 -15.69 -19.75
C CYS A 410 -8.50 -14.59 -18.85
N GLU A 411 -9.30 -13.73 -18.24
CA GLU A 411 -8.80 -12.71 -17.32
C GLU A 411 -8.22 -13.31 -16.03
N VAL A 412 -8.80 -14.40 -15.50
CA VAL A 412 -8.24 -15.12 -14.36
C VAL A 412 -6.88 -15.72 -14.69
N LEU A 413 -6.75 -16.41 -15.84
CA LEU A 413 -5.46 -16.95 -16.29
C LEU A 413 -4.41 -15.87 -16.50
N ARG A 414 -4.78 -14.74 -17.13
CA ARG A 414 -3.89 -13.60 -17.37
C ARG A 414 -3.39 -12.97 -16.06
N LEU A 415 -4.26 -12.83 -15.07
CA LEU A 415 -3.90 -12.27 -13.76
C LEU A 415 -3.12 -13.25 -12.89
N GLN A 416 -3.41 -14.56 -12.98
CA GLN A 416 -2.59 -15.60 -12.35
C GLN A 416 -1.17 -15.57 -12.92
N GLN A 417 -1.01 -15.54 -14.24
CA GLN A 417 0.31 -15.43 -14.88
C GLN A 417 1.09 -14.17 -14.43
N ARG A 418 0.42 -13.04 -14.21
CA ARG A 418 1.08 -11.83 -13.65
C ARG A 418 1.54 -12.03 -12.20
N LEU A 419 0.80 -12.77 -11.38
CA LEU A 419 1.22 -13.13 -10.01
C LEU A 419 2.42 -14.08 -10.06
N ASP A 420 2.38 -15.09 -10.94
CA ASP A 420 3.47 -16.07 -11.10
C ASP A 420 4.77 -15.38 -11.55
N LEU A 421 4.69 -14.54 -12.60
CA LEU A 421 5.82 -13.72 -13.07
C LEU A 421 6.37 -12.79 -11.98
N TRP A 422 5.51 -12.16 -11.17
CA TRP A 422 5.95 -11.35 -10.04
C TRP A 422 6.75 -12.16 -9.02
N ALA A 423 6.36 -13.41 -8.75
CA ALA A 423 7.07 -14.29 -7.82
C ALA A 423 8.41 -14.78 -8.40
N GLU A 424 8.47 -15.03 -9.70
CA GLU A 424 9.69 -15.38 -10.43
C GLU A 424 10.70 -14.21 -10.47
N GLU A 425 10.23 -12.99 -10.72
CA GLU A 425 11.03 -11.76 -10.75
C GLU A 425 11.47 -11.27 -9.36
N LEU A 426 10.80 -11.71 -8.28
CA LEU A 426 11.06 -11.18 -6.94
C LEU A 426 12.55 -11.36 -6.54
N PRO A 427 13.29 -10.29 -6.17
CA PRO A 427 14.70 -10.40 -5.82
C PRO A 427 14.98 -11.44 -4.72
N VAL A 428 16.06 -12.20 -4.87
CA VAL A 428 16.40 -13.33 -3.98
C VAL A 428 16.50 -12.90 -2.51
N HIS A 429 16.98 -11.68 -2.23
CA HIS A 429 17.08 -11.13 -0.88
C HIS A 429 15.74 -10.72 -0.25
N LEU A 430 14.65 -10.66 -1.03
CA LEU A 430 13.29 -10.41 -0.54
C LEU A 430 12.49 -11.70 -0.34
N ARG A 431 12.79 -12.76 -1.09
CA ARG A 431 12.15 -14.09 -0.97
C ARG A 431 12.22 -14.59 0.47
N TYR A 432 11.12 -15.16 0.93
CA TYR A 432 11.02 -15.79 2.25
C TYR A 432 9.89 -16.82 2.22
N GLU A 433 10.18 -18.04 2.64
CA GLU A 433 9.19 -19.09 2.85
C GLU A 433 9.08 -19.43 4.35
N PRO A 434 7.87 -19.75 4.85
CA PRO A 434 7.67 -20.06 6.26
C PRO A 434 8.60 -21.18 6.77
N GLY A 435 9.26 -20.95 7.90
CA GLY A 435 10.21 -21.88 8.52
C GLY A 435 11.67 -21.67 8.12
N GLN A 436 11.97 -20.78 7.18
CA GLN A 436 13.35 -20.36 6.89
C GLN A 436 13.91 -19.46 8.00
N LEU A 437 15.24 -19.50 8.19
CA LEU A 437 15.98 -18.62 9.08
C LEU A 437 17.09 -17.90 8.30
N PRO A 438 17.44 -16.64 8.67
CA PRO A 438 16.82 -15.83 9.70
C PRO A 438 15.42 -15.34 9.32
N VAL A 439 14.57 -15.09 10.32
CA VAL A 439 13.27 -14.41 10.12
C VAL A 439 13.55 -12.99 9.58
N PRO A 440 12.84 -12.51 8.54
CA PRO A 440 13.07 -11.19 7.96
C PRO A 440 12.45 -10.05 8.80
N PRO A 441 12.83 -8.78 8.56
CA PRO A 441 12.18 -7.63 9.19
C PRO A 441 10.65 -7.59 8.94
N PRO A 442 9.85 -7.00 9.85
CA PRO A 442 8.39 -7.01 9.78
C PRO A 442 7.80 -6.56 8.44
N ILE A 443 8.40 -5.54 7.80
CA ILE A 443 7.91 -4.99 6.53
C ILE A 443 7.88 -6.03 5.40
N ARG A 444 8.85 -6.95 5.35
CA ARG A 444 8.90 -8.00 4.32
C ARG A 444 7.76 -9.01 4.43
N PHE A 445 7.08 -9.11 5.57
CA PHE A 445 5.90 -9.96 5.69
C PHE A 445 4.71 -9.41 4.91
N ASN A 446 4.50 -8.08 4.88
CA ASN A 446 3.42 -7.45 4.09
C ASN A 446 3.46 -7.91 2.64
N LEU A 447 4.65 -8.07 2.07
CA LEU A 447 4.87 -8.52 0.70
C LEU A 447 4.27 -9.91 0.44
N HIS A 448 4.64 -10.89 1.28
CA HIS A 448 4.23 -12.29 1.14
C HIS A 448 2.77 -12.53 1.54
N THR A 449 2.26 -11.79 2.54
CA THR A 449 0.83 -11.84 2.89
C THR A 449 -0.04 -11.17 1.84
N THR A 450 0.41 -10.08 1.21
CA THR A 450 -0.32 -9.42 0.11
C THR A 450 -0.36 -10.31 -1.14
N PHE A 451 0.77 -10.91 -1.53
CA PHE A 451 0.80 -11.89 -2.62
C PHE A 451 -0.21 -13.04 -2.43
N SER A 452 -0.27 -13.58 -1.20
CA SER A 452 -1.22 -14.63 -0.84
C SER A 452 -2.67 -14.11 -0.83
N LEU A 453 -2.90 -12.89 -0.32
CA LEU A 453 -4.20 -12.22 -0.34
C LEU A 453 -4.71 -12.05 -1.78
N LEU A 454 -3.86 -11.67 -2.74
CA LEU A 454 -4.28 -11.52 -4.14
C LEU A 454 -4.69 -12.84 -4.79
N HIS A 455 -4.11 -13.98 -4.39
CA HIS A 455 -4.61 -15.30 -4.81
C HIS A 455 -6.01 -15.57 -4.27
N ILE A 456 -6.27 -15.25 -2.99
CA ILE A 456 -7.62 -15.36 -2.42
C ILE A 456 -8.59 -14.46 -3.21
N LEU A 457 -8.24 -13.18 -3.41
CA LEU A 457 -9.11 -12.21 -4.07
C LEU A 457 -9.33 -12.47 -5.57
N LEU A 458 -8.39 -13.12 -6.27
CA LEU A 458 -8.53 -13.49 -7.67
C LEU A 458 -9.55 -14.62 -7.87
N HIS A 459 -9.55 -15.62 -6.97
CA HIS A 459 -10.34 -16.85 -7.15
C HIS A 459 -11.65 -16.86 -6.36
N ARG A 460 -11.71 -16.20 -5.21
CA ARG A 460 -12.89 -16.16 -4.31
C ARG A 460 -14.20 -15.66 -4.95
N PRO A 461 -14.22 -14.70 -5.91
CA PRO A 461 -15.46 -14.31 -6.59
C PRO A 461 -16.20 -15.46 -7.30
N PHE A 462 -15.51 -16.56 -7.63
CA PHE A 462 -16.03 -17.68 -8.42
C PHE A 462 -16.32 -18.94 -7.58
N LEU A 463 -16.32 -18.84 -6.24
CA LEU A 463 -16.75 -19.91 -5.33
C LEU A 463 -18.26 -19.78 -5.06
N ARG A 464 -18.89 -20.78 -4.41
CA ARG A 464 -20.34 -20.77 -4.07
C ARG A 464 -20.84 -19.55 -3.29
N GLU A 465 -19.97 -18.90 -2.52
CA GLU A 465 -20.28 -17.68 -1.76
C GLU A 465 -19.85 -16.38 -2.50
N GLY A 466 -19.37 -16.54 -3.75
CA GLY A 466 -18.84 -15.47 -4.58
C GLY A 466 -19.90 -14.87 -5.52
N HIS A 467 -19.81 -13.57 -5.78
CA HIS A 467 -20.75 -12.85 -6.65
C HIS A 467 -20.62 -13.16 -8.14
N LEU A 468 -19.62 -13.97 -8.54
CA LEU A 468 -19.39 -14.49 -9.90
C LEU A 468 -19.46 -16.03 -9.95
N GLU A 469 -20.12 -16.69 -8.98
CA GLU A 469 -20.34 -18.14 -8.96
C GLU A 469 -20.84 -18.68 -10.32
N ALA A 470 -21.81 -17.99 -10.93
CA ALA A 470 -22.40 -18.36 -12.22
C ALA A 470 -21.40 -18.35 -13.41
N LEU A 471 -20.22 -17.76 -13.24
CA LEU A 471 -19.11 -17.76 -14.20
C LEU A 471 -18.00 -18.76 -13.83
N SER A 472 -18.26 -19.66 -12.86
CA SER A 472 -17.30 -20.67 -12.42
C SER A 472 -17.33 -21.92 -13.30
N ALA A 473 -16.15 -22.44 -13.64
CA ALA A 473 -15.98 -23.66 -14.45
C ALA A 473 -15.18 -24.76 -13.73
N ASP A 474 -14.47 -24.40 -12.65
CA ASP A 474 -13.70 -25.33 -11.80
C ASP A 474 -13.62 -24.73 -10.39
N GLU A 475 -14.60 -25.08 -9.57
CA GLU A 475 -14.64 -24.66 -8.17
C GLU A 475 -13.50 -25.29 -7.36
N SER A 476 -13.17 -26.56 -7.63
CA SER A 476 -12.26 -27.36 -6.82
C SER A 476 -10.82 -26.82 -6.81
N THR A 477 -10.30 -26.46 -7.99
CA THR A 477 -8.96 -25.88 -8.11
C THR A 477 -8.93 -24.48 -7.48
N ARG A 478 -9.96 -23.67 -7.70
CA ARG A 478 -10.06 -22.31 -7.13
C ARG A 478 -10.11 -22.33 -5.61
N GLN A 479 -10.90 -23.24 -5.04
CA GLN A 479 -10.99 -23.46 -3.59
C GLN A 479 -9.61 -23.89 -3.04
N SER A 480 -8.94 -24.85 -3.68
CA SER A 480 -7.58 -25.29 -3.31
C SER A 480 -6.55 -24.15 -3.33
N ILE A 481 -6.61 -23.25 -4.31
CA ILE A 481 -5.72 -22.06 -4.37
C ILE A 481 -6.00 -21.10 -3.22
N CYS A 482 -7.27 -20.74 -2.97
CA CYS A 482 -7.65 -19.89 -1.83
C CYS A 482 -7.21 -20.49 -0.49
N VAL A 483 -7.39 -21.79 -0.33
CA VAL A 483 -6.97 -22.58 0.85
C VAL A 483 -5.45 -22.53 1.05
N SER A 484 -4.68 -22.82 0.00
CA SER A 484 -3.21 -22.81 0.04
C SER A 484 -2.67 -21.44 0.44
N ALA A 485 -3.25 -20.37 -0.14
CA ALA A 485 -2.92 -18.99 0.21
C ALA A 485 -3.30 -18.64 1.66
N ALA A 486 -4.46 -19.05 2.15
CA ALA A 486 -4.87 -18.86 3.54
C ALA A 486 -3.93 -19.58 4.53
N MET A 487 -3.49 -20.79 4.19
CA MET A 487 -2.50 -21.54 4.97
C MET A 487 -1.11 -20.90 4.96
N ARG A 488 -0.67 -20.33 3.82
CA ARG A 488 0.56 -19.52 3.76
C ARG A 488 0.47 -18.30 4.67
N ILE A 489 -0.65 -17.58 4.67
CA ILE A 489 -0.90 -16.44 5.58
C ILE A 489 -0.89 -16.90 7.05
N CYS A 490 -1.53 -18.04 7.38
CA CYS A 490 -1.53 -18.62 8.72
C CYS A 490 -0.10 -18.85 9.24
N ASN A 491 0.75 -19.50 8.43
CA ASN A 491 2.12 -19.81 8.80
C ASN A 491 3.00 -18.54 8.93
N LEU A 492 2.84 -17.58 8.02
CA LEU A 492 3.50 -16.27 8.12
C LEU A 492 3.07 -15.53 9.40
N ALA A 493 1.78 -15.55 9.74
CA ALA A 493 1.26 -14.91 10.94
C ALA A 493 1.72 -15.57 12.24
N LYS A 494 1.88 -16.90 12.28
CA LYS A 494 2.50 -17.62 13.41
C LYS A 494 3.92 -17.12 13.67
N ILE A 495 4.76 -17.09 12.63
CA ILE A 495 6.17 -16.65 12.73
C ILE A 495 6.26 -15.17 13.11
N TYR A 496 5.43 -14.32 12.49
CA TYR A 496 5.36 -12.89 12.82
C TYR A 496 4.97 -12.68 14.29
N ARG A 497 3.94 -13.37 14.77
CA ARG A 497 3.48 -13.33 16.16
C ARG A 497 4.58 -13.74 17.14
N GLU A 498 5.24 -14.86 16.88
CA GLU A 498 6.32 -15.39 17.72
C GLU A 498 7.55 -14.45 17.77
N THR A 499 7.80 -13.69 16.70
CA THR A 499 8.98 -12.82 16.60
C THR A 499 8.71 -11.38 17.05
N PHE A 500 7.54 -10.80 16.73
CA PHE A 500 7.27 -9.36 16.86
C PHE A 500 6.00 -9.01 17.65
N THR A 501 5.19 -10.01 18.04
CA THR A 501 3.76 -9.87 18.39
C THR A 501 2.90 -9.35 17.24
N LEU A 502 1.61 -9.68 17.20
CA LEU A 502 0.71 -9.13 16.19
C LEU A 502 0.28 -7.70 16.49
N ARG A 503 0.49 -7.19 17.71
CA ARG A 503 -0.04 -5.90 18.16
C ARG A 503 0.44 -4.70 17.35
N ARG A 504 1.63 -4.77 16.76
CA ARG A 504 2.24 -3.70 15.93
C ARG A 504 2.12 -3.96 14.42
N ALA A 505 1.42 -5.01 13.99
CA ALA A 505 1.24 -5.32 12.57
C ALA A 505 0.41 -4.25 11.84
N THR A 506 0.61 -4.13 10.53
CA THR A 506 -0.10 -3.15 9.70
C THR A 506 -1.56 -3.54 9.47
N TYR A 507 -2.41 -2.58 9.07
CA TYR A 507 -3.78 -2.90 8.66
C TYR A 507 -3.82 -3.77 7.40
N LEU A 508 -2.85 -3.65 6.48
CA LEU A 508 -2.75 -4.50 5.28
C LEU A 508 -2.44 -5.96 5.67
N PHE A 509 -1.54 -6.17 6.63
CA PHE A 509 -1.30 -7.49 7.22
C PHE A 509 -2.57 -8.02 7.89
N SER A 510 -3.26 -7.17 8.66
CA SER A 510 -4.53 -7.51 9.31
C SER A 510 -5.62 -7.92 8.32
N TYR A 511 -5.73 -7.22 7.19
CA TYR A 511 -6.68 -7.53 6.12
C TYR A 511 -6.37 -8.87 5.44
N ALA A 512 -5.08 -9.20 5.24
CA ALA A 512 -4.69 -10.52 4.77
C ALA A 512 -5.08 -11.63 5.77
N VAL A 513 -4.86 -11.43 7.07
CA VAL A 513 -5.26 -12.39 8.13
C VAL A 513 -6.79 -12.55 8.18
N PHE A 514 -7.55 -11.47 8.08
CA PHE A 514 -9.02 -11.50 8.00
C PHE A 514 -9.52 -12.24 6.75
N SER A 515 -8.96 -11.95 5.58
CA SER A 515 -9.36 -12.58 4.32
C SER A 515 -9.01 -14.07 4.28
N ALA A 516 -7.89 -14.48 4.90
CA ALA A 516 -7.54 -15.88 5.09
C ALA A 516 -8.49 -16.59 6.06
N ALA A 517 -8.86 -15.95 7.18
CA ALA A 517 -9.84 -16.48 8.12
C ALA A 517 -11.20 -16.75 7.46
N ALA A 518 -11.66 -15.84 6.58
CA ALA A 518 -12.90 -15.97 5.83
C ALA A 518 -12.93 -17.15 4.83
N VAL A 519 -11.78 -17.76 4.48
CA VAL A 519 -11.71 -18.92 3.57
C VAL A 519 -11.93 -20.25 4.30
N LEU A 520 -11.70 -20.32 5.62
CA LEU A 520 -11.73 -21.57 6.39
C LEU A 520 -13.12 -22.18 6.64
N PRO A 521 -14.22 -21.41 6.73
CA PRO A 521 -15.58 -21.97 6.72
C PRO A 521 -15.87 -22.77 5.45
N MET A 522 -15.44 -22.25 4.29
CA MET A 522 -15.54 -22.93 3.00
C MET A 522 -14.63 -24.18 2.88
N HIS A 523 -13.73 -24.43 3.84
CA HIS A 523 -12.77 -25.54 3.83
C HIS A 523 -13.38 -26.87 4.33
N SER A 524 -14.65 -27.14 4.05
CA SER A 524 -15.36 -28.37 4.43
C SER A 524 -15.03 -29.53 3.48
N SER A 525 -13.75 -29.92 3.42
CA SER A 525 -13.32 -31.14 2.72
C SER A 525 -13.48 -32.35 3.66
N PRO A 526 -14.17 -33.44 3.23
CA PRO A 526 -14.45 -34.59 4.08
C PRO A 526 -13.20 -35.36 4.54
N ASP A 527 -12.06 -35.17 3.87
CA ASP A 527 -10.78 -35.81 4.20
C ASP A 527 -9.88 -35.00 5.16
N SER A 528 -10.31 -33.81 5.60
CA SER A 528 -9.50 -32.96 6.48
C SER A 528 -9.66 -33.34 7.97
N ASP A 529 -8.54 -33.45 8.70
CA ASP A 529 -8.57 -33.72 10.14
C ASP A 529 -9.30 -32.58 10.88
N PRO A 530 -10.44 -32.86 11.55
CA PRO A 530 -11.20 -31.84 12.27
C PRO A 530 -10.39 -31.17 13.39
N THR A 531 -9.39 -31.87 13.95
CA THR A 531 -8.48 -31.35 14.97
C THR A 531 -7.62 -30.24 14.39
N GLN A 532 -6.94 -30.51 13.27
CA GLN A 532 -6.10 -29.53 12.58
C GLN A 532 -6.90 -28.33 12.09
N ARG A 533 -8.12 -28.54 11.56
CA ARG A 533 -9.04 -27.46 11.17
C ARG A 533 -9.36 -26.55 12.37
N MET A 534 -9.69 -27.14 13.51
CA MET A 534 -9.98 -26.40 14.74
C MET A 534 -8.76 -25.60 15.24
N GLU A 535 -7.56 -26.17 15.24
CA GLU A 535 -6.33 -25.44 15.61
C GLU A 535 -6.09 -24.18 14.74
N ILE A 536 -6.36 -24.27 13.44
CA ILE A 536 -6.21 -23.15 12.51
C ILE A 536 -7.26 -22.07 12.82
N VAL A 537 -8.53 -22.45 13.03
CA VAL A 537 -9.60 -21.54 13.42
C VAL A 537 -9.29 -20.83 14.75
N VAL A 538 -8.89 -21.59 15.77
CA VAL A 538 -8.45 -21.07 17.08
C VAL A 538 -7.31 -20.07 16.89
N PHE A 539 -6.34 -20.36 16.03
CA PHE A 539 -5.24 -19.45 15.74
C PHE A 539 -5.74 -18.14 15.12
N PHE A 540 -6.55 -18.18 14.04
CA PHE A 540 -7.04 -16.98 13.38
C PHE A 540 -7.93 -16.13 14.30
N TRP A 541 -8.81 -16.75 15.09
CA TRP A 541 -9.66 -16.03 16.04
C TRP A 541 -8.84 -15.29 17.11
N ASN A 542 -7.84 -15.95 17.69
CA ASN A 542 -6.94 -15.32 18.66
C ASN A 542 -6.03 -14.26 18.00
N ALA A 543 -5.54 -14.52 16.78
CA ALA A 543 -4.70 -13.58 16.03
C ALA A 543 -5.44 -12.29 15.69
N LEU A 544 -6.68 -12.37 15.20
CA LEU A 544 -7.52 -11.20 14.93
C LEU A 544 -7.80 -10.39 16.20
N LYS A 545 -8.08 -11.05 17.33
CA LYS A 545 -8.22 -10.36 18.63
C LYS A 545 -6.91 -9.71 19.09
N GLU A 546 -5.75 -10.31 18.84
CA GLU A 546 -4.44 -9.71 19.16
C GLU A 546 -4.14 -8.48 18.29
N LEU A 547 -4.49 -8.52 17.00
CA LEU A 547 -4.40 -7.39 16.06
C LEU A 547 -5.33 -6.23 16.51
N GLN A 548 -6.59 -6.54 16.86
CA GLN A 548 -7.58 -5.56 17.33
C GLN A 548 -7.15 -4.87 18.62
N ASN A 549 -6.58 -5.62 19.57
CA ASN A 549 -6.07 -5.10 20.84
C ASN A 549 -4.67 -4.45 20.72
N GLY A 550 -4.14 -4.37 19.50
CA GLY A 550 -2.94 -3.62 19.13
C GLY A 550 -3.29 -2.30 18.44
N ALA A 551 -2.63 -2.01 17.33
CA ALA A 551 -2.84 -0.80 16.53
C ALA A 551 -4.08 -0.83 15.61
N ASN A 552 -4.82 -1.94 15.55
CA ASN A 552 -5.87 -2.18 14.54
C ASN A 552 -7.28 -2.29 15.14
N PHE A 553 -7.66 -1.36 16.04
CA PHE A 553 -9.00 -1.30 16.66
C PHE A 553 -10.17 -1.36 15.65
N GLY A 554 -9.96 -0.85 14.42
CA GLY A 554 -10.92 -0.92 13.31
C GLY A 554 -11.36 -2.33 12.91
N LEU A 555 -10.64 -3.38 13.33
CA LEU A 555 -11.04 -4.77 13.17
C LEU A 555 -12.25 -5.18 14.02
N ARG A 556 -12.70 -4.36 14.99
CA ARG A 556 -13.86 -4.67 15.85
C ARG A 556 -15.12 -5.04 15.06
N LYS A 557 -15.39 -4.35 13.94
CA LYS A 557 -16.51 -4.65 13.02
C LYS A 557 -16.21 -5.94 12.20
N PRO A 558 -15.10 -6.06 11.45
CA PRO A 558 -14.67 -7.30 10.78
C PRO A 558 -14.67 -8.58 11.65
N ILE A 559 -14.28 -8.50 12.92
CA ILE A 559 -14.21 -9.66 13.82
C ILE A 559 -15.60 -10.18 14.20
N ARG A 560 -16.60 -9.30 14.34
CA ARG A 560 -18.01 -9.72 14.50
C ARG A 560 -18.49 -10.51 13.27
N ILE A 561 -18.11 -10.07 12.06
CA ILE A 561 -18.45 -10.76 10.80
C ILE A 561 -17.82 -12.16 10.73
N ILE A 562 -16.52 -12.29 11.02
CA ILE A 562 -15.84 -13.59 11.08
C ILE A 562 -16.45 -14.49 12.17
N GLY A 563 -16.83 -13.91 13.32
CA GLY A 563 -17.51 -14.64 14.39
C GLY A 563 -18.77 -15.32 13.88
N GLY A 564 -19.70 -14.56 13.31
CA GLY A 564 -20.94 -15.11 12.73
C GLY A 564 -20.69 -16.11 11.58
N MET A 565 -19.60 -15.97 10.81
CA MET A 565 -19.21 -16.97 9.80
C MET A 565 -18.74 -18.29 10.43
N PHE A 566 -18.02 -18.23 11.55
CA PHE A 566 -17.57 -19.42 12.29
C PHE A 566 -18.74 -20.11 13.00
N GLU A 567 -19.64 -19.35 13.63
CA GLU A 567 -20.85 -19.87 14.29
C GLU A 567 -21.76 -20.60 13.29
N ARG A 568 -22.04 -20.00 12.11
CA ARG A 568 -22.79 -20.68 11.03
C ARG A 568 -22.10 -21.91 10.47
N ALA A 569 -20.77 -22.01 10.58
CA ALA A 569 -20.01 -23.21 10.22
C ALA A 569 -19.98 -24.28 11.32
N GLY A 570 -20.76 -24.11 12.40
CA GLY A 570 -20.85 -25.05 13.52
C GLY A 570 -19.71 -24.93 14.54
N ILE A 571 -19.01 -23.79 14.59
CA ILE A 571 -17.87 -23.57 15.49
C ILE A 571 -18.32 -22.70 16.68
N ASP A 572 -18.41 -23.31 17.86
CA ASP A 572 -18.70 -22.61 19.12
C ASP A 572 -17.52 -21.73 19.55
N LEU A 573 -17.67 -20.41 19.39
CA LEU A 573 -16.68 -19.39 19.75
C LEU A 573 -16.46 -19.25 21.26
N SER A 574 -17.43 -19.67 22.09
CA SER A 574 -17.37 -19.59 23.54
C SER A 574 -16.52 -20.73 24.13
N ALA A 575 -16.52 -21.89 23.47
CA ALA A 575 -15.67 -23.04 23.81
C ALA A 575 -14.24 -22.94 23.25
N LEU A 576 -13.93 -21.99 22.36
CA LEU A 576 -12.58 -21.86 21.80
C LEU A 576 -11.56 -21.48 22.89
N PRO A 577 -10.46 -22.24 23.06
CA PRO A 577 -9.43 -21.89 24.01
C PRO A 577 -8.78 -20.55 23.65
N THR A 578 -8.75 -19.63 24.61
CA THR A 578 -7.84 -18.49 24.56
C THR A 578 -6.40 -19.01 24.52
N MET A 579 -5.59 -18.48 23.60
CA MET A 579 -4.16 -18.80 23.51
C MET A 579 -3.41 -18.23 24.73
N ASP A 580 -3.47 -18.95 25.85
CA ASP A 580 -2.89 -18.63 27.15
C ASP A 580 -1.36 -18.50 27.07
N LYS A 581 -0.74 -17.68 27.93
CA LYS A 581 0.70 -17.32 27.87
C LYS A 581 1.66 -18.43 28.32
N ARG A 582 1.41 -19.68 27.94
CA ARG A 582 2.10 -20.87 28.46
C ARG A 582 3.38 -21.23 27.70
N ARG A 583 4.41 -20.39 27.79
CA ARG A 583 5.81 -20.83 27.55
C ARG A 583 6.86 -20.31 28.55
N ASP A 584 6.56 -19.34 29.41
CA ASP A 584 7.57 -18.73 30.30
C ASP A 584 7.91 -19.57 31.57
N ASN A 585 7.11 -20.57 31.94
CA ASN A 585 7.19 -21.21 33.26
C ASN A 585 8.05 -22.48 33.38
N HIS A 586 8.85 -22.85 32.38
CA HIS A 586 9.63 -24.10 32.40
C HIS A 586 11.14 -23.98 32.71
N HIS A 587 11.64 -22.81 33.13
CA HIS A 587 13.08 -22.62 33.45
C HIS A 587 13.38 -22.08 34.87
N HIS A 588 12.41 -22.11 35.80
CA HIS A 588 12.63 -21.71 37.21
C HIS A 588 12.31 -22.84 38.21
N HIS A 589 13.12 -23.91 38.16
CA HIS A 589 13.18 -24.93 39.21
C HIS A 589 14.63 -25.38 39.49
N ASN A 590 15.45 -24.46 40.04
CA ASN A 590 16.50 -24.81 41.03
C ASN A 590 17.25 -23.59 41.61
N THR A 591 16.76 -23.00 42.72
CA THR A 591 17.64 -22.56 43.83
C THR A 591 16.89 -22.31 45.14
N ARG A 592 17.37 -22.93 46.22
CA ARG A 592 17.31 -22.56 47.67
C ARG A 592 15.96 -22.07 48.27
N ALA A 593 15.35 -22.76 49.23
CA ALA A 593 15.78 -23.20 50.57
C ALA A 593 15.69 -22.14 51.70
N HIS A 594 14.82 -22.44 52.68
CA HIS A 594 14.74 -21.99 54.08
C HIS A 594 14.75 -20.49 54.46
N SER A 595 13.58 -20.00 54.91
CA SER A 595 13.43 -19.39 56.26
C SER A 595 11.96 -19.27 56.69
N GLN A 596 11.70 -19.73 57.93
CA GLN A 596 10.72 -19.32 58.96
C GLN A 596 9.59 -18.33 58.59
N ASP A 597 8.29 -18.63 58.77
CA ASP A 597 7.51 -18.95 60.01
C ASP A 597 7.08 -17.68 60.80
N GLY A 598 5.76 -17.49 61.06
CA GLY A 598 5.24 -16.19 61.56
C GLY A 598 3.71 -15.90 61.51
N THR A 599 2.89 -16.82 62.02
CA THR A 599 1.48 -16.69 62.51
C THR A 599 0.67 -15.36 62.49
N ARG A 600 -0.58 -15.49 61.97
CA ARG A 600 -1.92 -15.17 62.60
C ARG A 600 -2.58 -13.77 62.63
N ASN A 601 -3.89 -13.82 62.29
CA ASN A 601 -5.07 -13.07 62.83
C ASN A 601 -5.24 -11.58 62.44
N ALA A 602 -6.45 -11.02 62.27
CA ALA A 602 -7.83 -11.56 62.10
C ALA A 602 -8.81 -10.42 61.67
N SER A 603 -10.11 -10.77 61.54
CA SER A 603 -11.34 -9.93 61.56
C SER A 603 -11.94 -9.39 60.25
N ASP A 604 -12.91 -10.14 59.71
CA ASP A 604 -14.19 -9.60 59.19
C ASP A 604 -15.03 -9.01 60.36
N PRO A 605 -16.01 -8.14 60.07
CA PRO A 605 -17.38 -8.66 60.07
C PRO A 605 -18.29 -8.14 58.94
N SER A 606 -19.00 -9.12 58.36
CA SER A 606 -20.20 -9.06 57.51
C SER A 606 -21.14 -7.84 57.58
N ALA A 607 -21.67 -7.46 56.42
CA ALA A 607 -23.05 -6.96 56.26
C ALA A 607 -23.72 -7.63 55.05
N ASN A 608 -24.96 -8.08 55.23
CA ASN A 608 -25.68 -8.99 54.33
C ASN A 608 -26.72 -8.22 53.49
N THR A 609 -26.74 -8.37 52.17
CA THR A 609 -27.87 -7.94 51.31
C THR A 609 -28.13 -8.94 50.18
N ASN A 610 -29.43 -9.24 49.96
CA ASN A 610 -29.91 -10.27 49.04
C ASN A 610 -29.49 -10.04 47.56
N PRO A 611 -29.17 -11.11 46.81
CA PRO A 611 -29.10 -11.10 45.36
C PRO A 611 -30.47 -11.47 44.75
N GLN A 612 -31.36 -10.49 44.59
CA GLN A 612 -32.52 -10.61 43.69
C GLN A 612 -32.65 -9.34 42.87
N ASN A 613 -32.91 -9.49 41.57
CA ASN A 613 -32.97 -8.46 40.52
C ASN A 613 -31.60 -7.93 40.04
N LEU A 614 -30.83 -8.77 39.34
CA LEU A 614 -30.21 -8.33 38.08
C LEU A 614 -31.12 -8.80 36.94
N PRO A 615 -31.31 -8.00 35.87
CA PRO A 615 -31.98 -8.50 34.67
C PRO A 615 -31.11 -9.58 34.02
N LEU A 616 -31.75 -10.69 33.65
CA LEU A 616 -31.14 -11.73 32.81
C LEU A 616 -30.77 -11.10 31.45
N LEU A 617 -29.50 -11.19 31.08
CA LEU A 617 -29.10 -11.04 29.69
C LEU A 617 -29.75 -12.19 28.90
N PRO A 618 -30.32 -11.96 27.70
CA PRO A 618 -30.92 -13.03 26.92
C PRO A 618 -29.89 -14.11 26.56
N ASP A 619 -30.30 -15.37 26.70
CA ASP A 619 -29.52 -16.52 26.24
C ASP A 619 -29.28 -16.48 24.73
N SER A 620 -28.27 -17.25 24.31
CA SER A 620 -27.89 -17.56 22.93
C SER A 620 -29.08 -17.69 21.97
N GLY A 621 -29.09 -16.90 20.90
CA GLY A 621 -30.05 -16.99 19.81
C GLY A 621 -29.62 -16.14 18.61
N LEU A 622 -28.88 -16.75 17.67
CA LEU A 622 -28.64 -16.18 16.34
C LEU A 622 -29.49 -16.88 15.25
N ASP A 623 -30.44 -17.72 15.67
CA ASP A 623 -31.56 -18.16 14.84
C ASP A 623 -32.67 -17.10 14.92
N MET A 624 -33.10 -16.62 13.75
CA MET A 624 -34.15 -15.60 13.56
C MET A 624 -33.77 -14.18 14.01
N LEU A 625 -32.80 -13.55 13.32
CA LEU A 625 -32.81 -12.09 13.21
C LEU A 625 -34.01 -11.67 12.36
N ASP A 626 -34.90 -10.86 12.92
CA ASP A 626 -35.92 -10.16 12.16
C ASP A 626 -35.32 -8.93 11.44
N ASN A 627 -36.09 -8.32 10.54
CA ASN A 627 -35.59 -7.18 9.76
C ASN A 627 -35.18 -5.98 10.63
N GLU A 628 -35.77 -5.79 11.81
CA GLU A 628 -35.40 -4.69 12.71
C GLU A 628 -34.06 -4.97 13.42
N THR A 629 -33.80 -6.20 13.87
CA THR A 629 -32.49 -6.56 14.45
C THR A 629 -31.36 -6.61 13.42
N PHE A 630 -31.64 -6.99 12.16
CA PHE A 630 -30.67 -6.84 11.07
C PHE A 630 -30.39 -5.37 10.72
N LYS A 631 -31.43 -4.53 10.70
CA LYS A 631 -31.33 -3.07 10.49
C LYS A 631 -30.55 -2.40 11.62
N ASP A 632 -30.77 -2.76 12.87
CA ASP A 632 -29.97 -2.29 14.01
C ASP A 632 -28.51 -2.75 13.91
N PHE A 633 -28.26 -4.01 13.54
CA PHE A 633 -26.90 -4.52 13.27
C PHE A 633 -26.22 -3.78 12.11
N TYR A 634 -26.95 -3.48 11.04
CA TYR A 634 -26.48 -2.71 9.90
C TYR A 634 -26.23 -1.25 10.27
N ASN A 635 -27.06 -0.64 11.10
CA ASN A 635 -26.86 0.71 11.64
C ASN A 635 -25.59 0.74 12.51
N ASP A 636 -25.41 -0.22 13.43
CA ASP A 636 -24.20 -0.38 14.26
C ASP A 636 -22.92 -0.54 13.41
N LEU A 637 -23.03 -1.18 12.23
CA LEU A 637 -21.96 -1.33 11.24
C LEU A 637 -21.74 -0.08 10.37
N SER A 638 -22.79 0.67 10.02
CA SER A 638 -22.76 1.77 9.05
C SER A 638 -22.65 3.17 9.68
N PHE A 639 -22.85 3.31 10.99
CA PHE A 639 -22.59 4.57 11.71
C PHE A 639 -21.09 4.94 11.66
N GLU A 640 -20.76 5.74 10.65
CA GLU A 640 -19.55 6.54 10.52
C GLU A 640 -19.89 7.95 10.01
N ASN A 641 -20.77 8.67 10.72
CA ASN A 641 -21.12 10.07 10.43
C ASN A 641 -21.52 10.36 8.96
N ILE A 642 -22.26 9.43 8.32
CA ILE A 642 -22.84 9.66 6.99
C ILE A 642 -24.15 10.42 7.18
N ASP A 643 -24.07 11.75 7.17
CA ASP A 643 -25.21 12.66 7.21
C ASP A 643 -25.90 12.72 5.84
N TRP A 644 -26.58 11.63 5.46
CA TRP A 644 -27.38 11.53 4.24
C TRP A 644 -28.80 11.04 4.57
N PRO A 645 -29.82 11.92 4.54
CA PRO A 645 -31.14 11.64 5.12
C PRO A 645 -32.01 10.64 4.33
N ALA A 646 -31.54 10.09 3.21
CA ALA A 646 -32.37 9.26 2.31
C ALA A 646 -32.81 7.89 2.88
N PHE A 647 -32.36 7.50 4.08
CA PHE A 647 -32.77 6.27 4.77
C PHE A 647 -33.39 6.53 6.15
N VAL A 648 -33.72 7.79 6.48
CA VAL A 648 -34.24 8.19 7.79
C VAL A 648 -35.62 8.83 7.66
N ASP A 649 -36.57 8.18 6.96
CA ASP A 649 -37.94 8.02 7.46
C ASP A 649 -38.87 7.11 6.60
N VAL A 650 -39.88 6.55 7.27
CA VAL A 650 -41.16 5.99 6.78
C VAL A 650 -41.22 4.62 6.07
N ASP A 651 -42.11 3.78 6.62
CA ASP A 651 -42.77 2.58 6.07
C ASP A 651 -42.85 2.49 4.54
N THR A 652 -42.20 1.49 3.95
CA THR A 652 -42.78 0.71 2.84
C THR A 652 -42.30 -0.73 2.89
N GLY A 653 -43.24 -1.68 3.01
CA GLY A 653 -42.94 -3.11 2.84
C GLY A 653 -42.69 -3.45 1.38
N HIS A 654 -41.43 -3.30 0.93
CA HIS A 654 -40.92 -3.93 -0.29
C HIS A 654 -39.43 -4.26 -0.12
N GLU A 655 -39.17 -5.55 0.07
CA GLU A 655 -37.84 -6.16 0.20
C GLU A 655 -36.94 -5.80 -0.98
N ASN A 656 -35.76 -5.25 -0.71
CA ASN A 656 -34.61 -5.19 -1.63
C ASN A 656 -33.33 -4.86 -0.84
N ASP A 657 -32.98 -5.70 0.14
CA ASP A 657 -31.77 -5.56 0.96
C ASP A 657 -30.48 -6.01 0.23
N GLU A 658 -30.40 -5.74 -1.08
CA GLU A 658 -29.19 -5.94 -1.88
C GLU A 658 -28.46 -4.62 -2.13
N LEU A 659 -27.48 -4.31 -1.26
CA LEU A 659 -26.24 -3.53 -1.52
C LEU A 659 -25.71 -2.98 -0.19
N LEU A 660 -24.58 -3.50 0.34
CA LEU A 660 -23.48 -2.71 0.98
C LEU A 660 -22.31 -3.49 1.62
N TYR A 661 -21.99 -4.72 1.20
CA TYR A 661 -20.62 -5.27 1.36
C TYR A 661 -20.21 -6.09 0.12
N GLY A 662 -19.54 -5.43 -0.84
CA GLY A 662 -19.15 -5.97 -2.15
C GLY A 662 -18.07 -7.06 -2.18
N LEU A 663 -17.96 -7.85 -1.10
CA LEU A 663 -16.97 -8.93 -0.93
C LEU A 663 -17.52 -10.14 -0.15
N PHE A 664 -18.74 -10.09 0.38
CA PHE A 664 -19.28 -11.16 1.25
C PHE A 664 -20.78 -11.32 1.04
N ARG A 665 -21.18 -12.11 0.03
CA ARG A 665 -22.56 -12.61 -0.06
C ARG A 665 -22.64 -13.88 0.80
N ALA A 666 -23.34 -13.81 1.92
CA ALA A 666 -23.62 -15.01 2.72
C ALA A 666 -24.74 -15.80 2.03
N GLY A 667 -24.48 -17.06 1.68
CA GLY A 667 -25.50 -17.93 1.09
C GLY A 667 -26.46 -18.46 2.15
N ASN A 668 -27.77 -18.34 1.91
CA ASN A 668 -28.80 -19.08 2.63
C ASN A 668 -29.07 -20.40 1.90
N GLY A 669 -29.06 -21.52 2.64
CA GLY A 669 -29.36 -22.85 2.11
C GLY A 669 -30.86 -23.13 2.05
N THR A 670 -31.38 -23.31 0.84
CA THR A 670 -32.48 -24.22 0.39
C THR A 670 -33.51 -24.75 1.41
N GLU A 671 -34.81 -24.59 1.09
CA GLU A 671 -35.65 -25.71 0.58
C GLU A 671 -36.98 -25.26 -0.09
N ASP A 672 -37.32 -25.94 -1.20
CA ASP A 672 -38.60 -26.17 -1.90
C ASP A 672 -39.81 -25.20 -1.93
N GLY A 673 -40.38 -25.01 -3.15
CA GLY A 673 -41.85 -25.13 -3.32
C GLY A 673 -42.64 -24.19 -4.25
N LEU A 674 -42.72 -24.54 -5.55
CA LEU A 674 -43.90 -24.38 -6.45
C LEU A 674 -44.43 -23.00 -6.97
N ALA A 675 -44.84 -23.08 -8.25
CA ALA A 675 -45.97 -22.38 -8.91
C ALA A 675 -45.81 -20.96 -9.52
N SER A 676 -45.48 -20.98 -10.83
CA SER A 676 -45.96 -20.10 -11.91
C SER A 676 -46.83 -18.84 -11.59
N ARG A 677 -46.42 -17.70 -12.15
CA ARG A 677 -47.29 -16.93 -13.07
C ARG A 677 -46.50 -15.99 -13.98
N ALA A 678 -46.90 -15.93 -15.25
CA ALA A 678 -46.32 -15.02 -16.23
C ALA A 678 -46.98 -13.64 -16.16
N HIS A 679 -46.19 -12.57 -16.25
CA HIS A 679 -46.65 -11.29 -16.79
C HIS A 679 -45.50 -10.55 -17.50
N SER A 680 -45.61 -10.42 -18.81
CA SER A 680 -44.91 -9.39 -19.57
C SER A 680 -45.50 -8.01 -19.23
N PRO A 681 -44.72 -6.93 -19.37
CA PRO A 681 -45.23 -5.83 -20.17
C PRO A 681 -44.22 -5.32 -21.21
N SER A 682 -44.76 -4.81 -22.31
CA SER A 682 -44.05 -4.21 -23.42
C SER A 682 -44.28 -2.69 -23.47
N TRP A 683 -43.39 -1.99 -24.20
CA TRP A 683 -43.47 -0.57 -24.57
C TRP A 683 -43.14 0.45 -23.44
N TYR A 684 -42.70 1.69 -23.71
CA TYR A 684 -42.59 2.45 -24.98
C TYR A 684 -41.33 3.34 -25.00
N MET A 685 -40.76 3.61 -26.18
CA MET A 685 -39.90 4.78 -26.39
C MET A 685 -40.75 6.06 -26.41
N SER A 686 -40.28 7.15 -25.80
CA SER A 686 -40.65 8.50 -26.24
C SER A 686 -39.57 9.52 -25.89
N SER A 687 -39.24 10.36 -26.85
CA SER A 687 -38.25 11.43 -26.79
C SER A 687 -38.77 12.68 -26.06
N GLY A 688 -37.86 13.39 -25.39
CA GLY A 688 -38.02 14.76 -24.91
C GLY A 688 -36.64 15.39 -24.74
#